data_AF-A0A1R1PE19-F1
#
_entry.id   AF-A0A1R1PE19-F1
#
_cell.length_a   1.000
_cell.length_b   1.000
_cell.length_c   1.000
_cell.angle_alpha   90.00
_cell.angle_beta   90.00
_cell.angle_gamma   90.00
#
_symmetry.space_group_name_H-M   'P 1'
#
loop_
_entity.id
_entity.type
_entity.pdbx_description
1 polymer ?
#
loop_
_entity_poly.entity_id
_entity_poly.type
_entity_poly.pdbx_seq_one_letter_code
_entity_poly.pdbx_strand_id
1 'polypeptide(L)'
;MKLSALGLVALAFSLHQTAAIHPSKRHSSNNSLTFNPRLPFGPTLSAYRKSFTFDIPAEAYAQFQSDIIPVQLSEAIAIAKRYLKKEFGLSQSNYVVKNAYTSNHNGITHIYLRQVVQGLEVVNGDINMNVDVFGNIIDIHSSFYTPAQGVGENVLLEYLNSLMYSSYSNSNVINKWAKNAKSELVGGGYKALLKQKIFKGGDENNLLKEQRLLNVRYNTDGFIKATEAVEKLTRHLDSTSTFRVLGHNISSKLEYDDDGELQERISGLPKEIAVGNEATAKPAFIQLDDGELYPVWSIEMEQEHDWWNGIVSSETGEVLSLINWVSNASYNVFPFGTSDPSEGDRKMVSEPHDEIASPFGWHKITDYKKYTDTRGNNVFAQENFDGRNGWQNNMRPDGGTDLVFDYPINFEQNPDEYTDAAVTNLFYINNKLHDMFYAYGFDENSGNFQENNFGRGGKENDGVIANAQDGSGTNNANFATPPDGRRPRMRMYVWDNTNPMRDGDLDAGIITHEYSHGVSIRLTGGPGNVNCLTWGESGGMGEGWGDFFATLARLKPENTRDTSFTMGEYSAGYGIRPYPYSTEMEINPQTFKIMDRGAYWGVHAKGSVWATMLYEMMWSLIDKHGFTPDFESRDLRYGNTLALQLVIDGMKLQPCMPSFTDARDAILLADRLLTGGDNQCEIWKAFAKRGLGHGAKVVGDTPWGGGRRVESYTIGKSCTN
;
A
#
# COMPACT_ATOMS: atom_id res chain seq x y z
N MET A 1 30.94 49.33 -4.73
CA MET A 1 31.01 50.73 -4.26
C MET A 1 29.87 50.97 -3.27
N LYS A 2 30.20 51.31 -2.01
CA LYS A 2 29.43 52.01 -0.95
C LYS A 2 27.98 51.55 -0.67
N LEU A 3 27.62 50.82 0.39
CA LEU A 3 27.62 51.10 1.87
C LEU A 3 26.82 52.33 2.31
N SER A 4 25.72 52.10 3.06
CA SER A 4 25.40 52.61 4.42
C SER A 4 23.96 52.20 4.78
N ALA A 5 23.55 51.62 5.93
CA ALA A 5 23.98 51.50 7.32
C ALA A 5 23.08 52.29 8.30
N LEU A 6 22.85 51.65 9.46
CA LEU A 6 22.32 52.11 10.76
C LEU A 6 20.80 51.99 11.01
N GLY A 7 20.32 51.46 12.15
CA GLY A 7 21.02 51.30 13.43
C GLY A 7 20.41 50.27 14.39
N LEU A 8 21.30 49.76 15.26
CA LEU A 8 21.10 48.96 16.47
C LEU A 8 20.38 49.73 17.59
N VAL A 9 19.65 49.00 18.46
CA VAL A 9 19.81 49.08 19.93
C VAL A 9 19.57 47.69 20.54
N ALA A 10 20.36 47.37 21.58
CA ALA A 10 20.57 46.09 22.22
C ALA A 10 19.87 45.93 23.60
N LEU A 11 19.64 44.66 23.96
CA LEU A 11 19.71 43.98 25.28
C LEU A 11 19.08 44.59 26.56
N ALA A 12 18.25 43.79 27.24
CA ALA A 12 18.43 43.42 28.66
C ALA A 12 17.53 42.24 29.09
N PHE A 13 18.12 41.31 29.86
CA PHE A 13 17.49 40.20 30.59
C PHE A 13 16.88 40.67 31.93
N SER A 14 15.77 40.05 32.36
CA SER A 14 15.49 39.83 33.79
C SER A 14 14.52 38.66 34.02
N LEU A 15 14.74 37.94 35.12
CA LEU A 15 14.26 36.61 35.51
C LEU A 15 13.23 36.71 36.65
N HIS A 16 12.44 35.63 36.85
CA HIS A 16 11.50 35.29 37.98
C HIS A 16 10.10 35.99 37.94
N GLN A 17 8.95 35.35 38.22
CA GLN A 17 8.61 34.19 39.06
C GLN A 17 7.21 33.61 38.71
N THR A 18 7.09 32.28 38.76
CA THR A 18 5.94 31.38 39.03
C THR A 18 4.47 31.88 38.99
N ALA A 19 3.62 31.21 38.19
CA ALA A 19 2.45 30.43 38.66
C ALA A 19 1.73 29.75 37.47
N ALA A 20 1.27 28.51 37.70
CA ALA A 20 0.61 27.62 36.75
C ALA A 20 -0.71 28.15 36.18
N ILE A 21 -1.08 27.71 34.98
CA ILE A 21 -2.43 27.26 34.53
C ILE A 21 -2.32 26.71 33.09
N HIS A 22 -2.94 25.54 32.87
CA HIS A 22 -3.08 24.80 31.60
C HIS A 22 -3.41 25.64 30.36
N PRO A 23 -2.90 25.24 29.18
CA PRO A 23 -3.64 25.42 27.94
C PRO A 23 -3.97 24.07 27.31
N SER A 24 -5.26 23.72 27.35
CA SER A 24 -5.85 22.89 26.33
C SER A 24 -5.67 23.57 24.98
N LYS A 25 -4.91 22.97 24.07
CA LYS A 25 -5.00 23.30 22.64
C LYS A 25 -5.23 22.01 21.86
N ARG A 26 -6.52 21.77 21.57
CA ARG A 26 -6.95 21.10 20.35
C ARG A 26 -6.23 21.77 19.19
N HIS A 27 -5.33 21.05 18.53
CA HIS A 27 -5.02 21.30 17.14
C HIS A 27 -5.82 20.29 16.33
N SER A 28 -6.95 20.74 15.80
CA SER A 28 -7.56 20.15 14.62
C SER A 28 -6.74 20.60 13.42
N SER A 29 -5.85 19.75 12.93
CA SER A 29 -5.37 19.81 11.56
C SER A 29 -6.11 18.73 10.78
N ASN A 30 -7.16 19.15 10.09
CA ASN A 30 -7.78 18.38 9.01
C ASN A 30 -6.74 18.27 7.88
N ASN A 31 -5.90 17.24 7.92
CA ASN A 31 -5.28 16.67 6.74
C ASN A 31 -5.97 15.32 6.53
N SER A 32 -7.03 15.30 5.72
CA SER A 32 -7.60 14.04 5.24
C SER A 32 -6.68 13.46 4.16
N LEU A 33 -5.53 12.97 4.58
CA LEU A 33 -4.93 11.80 3.93
C LEU A 33 -5.95 10.68 4.18
N THR A 34 -6.44 10.04 3.13
CA THR A 34 -7.31 8.87 3.25
C THR A 34 -6.53 7.76 3.94
N PHE A 35 -6.61 7.73 5.27
CA PHE A 35 -6.03 6.69 6.11
C PHE A 35 -6.79 5.41 5.78
N ASN A 36 -6.16 4.47 5.09
CA ASN A 36 -6.70 3.13 4.96
C ASN A 36 -6.55 2.46 6.35
N PRO A 37 -7.66 2.24 7.08
CA PRO A 37 -7.58 1.77 8.45
C PRO A 37 -7.23 0.28 8.55
N ARG A 38 -7.03 -0.40 7.42
CA ARG A 38 -6.60 -1.81 7.37
C ARG A 38 -5.09 -2.00 7.24
N LEU A 39 -4.30 -0.94 7.09
CA LEU A 39 -2.84 -1.07 7.03
C LEU A 39 -2.28 -1.45 8.41
N PRO A 40 -1.37 -2.45 8.52
CA PRO A 40 -0.70 -2.76 9.78
C PRO A 40 0.11 -1.57 10.32
N PHE A 41 0.08 -1.36 11.64
CA PHE A 41 0.83 -0.31 12.33
C PHE A 41 1.09 -0.66 13.80
N GLY A 42 2.01 0.06 14.46
CA GLY A 42 2.25 -0.08 15.88
C GLY A 42 3.42 0.77 16.41
N PRO A 43 3.76 0.63 17.70
CA PRO A 43 4.83 1.39 18.34
C PRO A 43 6.23 1.10 17.77
N THR A 44 7.05 2.13 17.65
CA THR A 44 8.45 2.07 17.21
C THR A 44 9.39 2.02 18.41
N LEU A 45 9.73 0.82 18.87
CA LEU A 45 10.58 0.61 20.06
C LEU A 45 12.10 0.74 19.81
N SER A 46 12.54 1.39 18.72
CA SER A 46 13.95 1.43 18.32
C SER A 46 14.87 2.01 19.39
N ALA A 47 14.41 2.98 20.18
CA ALA A 47 15.17 3.60 21.28
C ALA A 47 15.33 2.70 22.53
N TYR A 48 14.51 1.64 22.65
CA TYR A 48 14.47 0.78 23.83
C TYR A 48 14.98 -0.64 23.57
N ARG A 49 15.13 -1.04 22.30
CA ARG A 49 15.70 -2.33 21.92
C ARG A 49 17.17 -2.40 22.32
N LYS A 50 17.56 -3.51 22.96
CA LYS A 50 18.95 -3.83 23.30
C LYS A 50 19.39 -5.06 22.54
N SER A 51 20.55 -4.96 21.90
CA SER A 51 21.18 -6.06 21.16
C SER A 51 22.59 -6.24 21.66
N PHE A 52 22.96 -7.47 22.00
CA PHE A 52 24.31 -7.82 22.43
C PHE A 52 24.79 -9.00 21.57
N THR A 53 25.91 -8.80 20.87
CA THR A 53 26.65 -9.84 20.16
C THR A 53 27.98 -10.04 20.86
N PHE A 54 28.32 -11.28 21.17
CA PHE A 54 29.49 -11.59 21.98
C PHE A 54 30.60 -12.18 21.10
N ASP A 55 31.68 -11.42 20.86
CA ASP A 55 32.89 -11.91 20.17
C ASP A 55 33.64 -12.98 21.00
N ILE A 56 33.40 -13.02 22.30
CA ILE A 56 33.91 -13.99 23.28
C ILE A 56 32.73 -14.42 24.16
N PRO A 57 32.50 -15.73 24.41
CA PRO A 57 31.37 -16.23 25.19
C PRO A 57 31.05 -15.44 26.46
N ALA A 58 29.79 -15.00 26.61
CA ALA A 58 29.35 -14.25 27.79
C ALA A 58 29.43 -15.06 29.11
N GLU A 59 29.31 -16.39 29.01
CA GLU A 59 29.65 -17.36 30.06
C GLU A 59 30.31 -18.58 29.41
N ALA A 60 31.61 -18.80 29.65
CA ALA A 60 32.31 -20.00 29.19
C ALA A 60 32.03 -21.15 30.15
N TYR A 61 31.20 -22.13 29.72
CA TYR A 61 30.85 -23.27 30.57
C TYR A 61 31.91 -24.39 30.56
N ALA A 62 32.72 -24.50 29.50
CA ALA A 62 33.73 -25.56 29.38
C ALA A 62 35.14 -25.04 29.66
N GLN A 63 35.63 -25.22 30.89
CA GLN A 63 37.08 -25.36 31.10
C GLN A 63 37.52 -26.66 30.40
N PHE A 64 38.33 -26.51 29.35
CA PHE A 64 39.11 -27.55 28.66
C PHE A 64 39.09 -28.94 29.31
N GLN A 65 38.16 -29.79 28.88
CA GLN A 65 38.27 -31.24 29.05
C GLN A 65 37.99 -31.93 27.72
N SER A 66 38.76 -32.98 27.47
CA SER A 66 38.97 -33.65 26.17
C SER A 66 37.79 -34.47 25.63
N ASP A 67 36.62 -34.40 26.27
CA ASP A 67 35.39 -35.07 25.84
C ASP A 67 34.27 -34.02 25.76
N ILE A 68 34.17 -33.32 24.61
CA ILE A 68 33.20 -32.25 24.42
C ILE A 68 31.83 -32.86 24.09
N ILE A 69 30.95 -32.91 25.08
CA ILE A 69 29.56 -33.34 24.93
C ILE A 69 28.69 -32.10 24.65
N PRO A 70 27.92 -32.06 23.54
CA PRO A 70 27.01 -30.95 23.26
C PRO A 70 26.00 -30.74 24.39
N VAL A 71 25.79 -29.48 24.77
CA VAL A 71 24.81 -29.09 25.80
C VAL A 71 23.40 -29.46 25.33
N GLN A 72 22.63 -30.12 26.20
CA GLN A 72 21.24 -30.47 25.89
C GLN A 72 20.31 -29.26 26.00
N LEU A 73 19.16 -29.30 25.30
CA LEU A 73 18.16 -28.21 25.29
C LEU A 73 17.78 -27.72 26.70
N SER A 74 17.57 -28.64 27.65
CA SER A 74 17.22 -28.30 29.04
C SER A 74 18.33 -27.53 29.77
N GLU A 75 19.59 -27.83 29.47
CA GLU A 75 20.76 -27.16 30.05
C GLU A 75 21.01 -25.80 29.39
N ALA A 76 20.82 -25.68 28.08
CA ALA A 76 20.84 -24.39 27.37
C ALA A 76 19.77 -23.42 27.92
N ILE A 77 18.55 -23.91 28.17
CA ILE A 77 17.48 -23.12 28.83
C ILE A 77 17.91 -22.71 30.25
N ALA A 78 18.58 -23.58 30.99
CA ALA A 78 19.06 -23.26 32.34
C ALA A 78 20.17 -22.20 32.32
N ILE A 79 21.08 -22.24 31.33
CA ILE A 79 22.11 -21.23 31.10
C ILE A 79 21.47 -19.87 30.83
N ALA A 80 20.52 -19.80 29.88
CA ALA A 80 19.81 -18.57 29.56
C ALA A 80 19.10 -17.98 30.79
N LYS A 81 18.39 -18.80 31.58
CA LYS A 81 17.73 -18.36 32.82
C LYS A 81 18.71 -17.83 33.87
N ARG A 82 19.89 -18.46 34.02
CA ARG A 82 20.93 -17.97 34.94
C ARG A 82 21.48 -16.62 34.49
N TYR A 83 21.75 -16.48 33.19
CA TYR A 83 22.23 -15.23 32.61
C TYR A 83 21.23 -14.09 32.82
N LEU A 84 19.95 -14.32 32.51
CA LEU A 84 18.89 -13.32 32.72
C LEU A 84 18.77 -12.88 34.19
N LYS A 85 18.92 -13.83 35.13
CA LYS A 85 18.92 -13.52 36.56
C LYS A 85 20.15 -12.72 36.99
N LYS A 86 21.32 -13.07 36.47
CA LYS A 86 22.61 -12.50 36.87
C LYS A 86 22.82 -11.10 36.29
N GLU A 87 22.63 -10.95 34.98
CA GLU A 87 22.95 -9.72 34.25
C GLU A 87 21.80 -8.72 34.25
N PHE A 88 20.55 -9.21 34.26
CA PHE A 88 19.36 -8.34 34.20
C PHE A 88 18.51 -8.37 35.48
N GLY A 89 18.88 -9.16 36.50
CA GLY A 89 18.10 -9.27 37.74
C GLY A 89 16.71 -9.89 37.53
N LEU A 90 16.45 -10.52 36.38
CA LEU A 90 15.13 -11.03 36.03
C LEU A 90 14.88 -12.38 36.68
N SER A 91 13.79 -12.47 37.44
CA SER A 91 13.32 -13.72 38.03
C SER A 91 12.30 -14.43 37.12
N GLN A 92 12.00 -15.69 37.40
CA GLN A 92 11.03 -16.46 36.60
C GLN A 92 9.60 -15.91 36.64
N SER A 93 9.28 -14.98 37.53
CA SER A 93 7.98 -14.28 37.51
C SER A 93 7.93 -13.11 36.52
N ASN A 94 9.08 -12.71 35.95
CA ASN A 94 9.19 -11.58 35.03
C ASN A 94 9.07 -11.98 33.56
N TYR A 95 9.03 -13.27 33.25
CA TYR A 95 8.96 -13.77 31.88
C TYR A 95 8.44 -15.21 31.82
N VAL A 96 7.96 -15.61 30.65
CA VAL A 96 7.66 -17.00 30.31
C VAL A 96 8.51 -17.42 29.10
N VAL A 97 8.95 -18.67 29.06
CA VAL A 97 9.60 -19.23 27.86
C VAL A 97 8.49 -19.67 26.92
N LYS A 98 8.35 -18.97 25.78
CA LYS A 98 7.31 -19.29 24.79
C LYS A 98 7.73 -20.45 23.90
N ASN A 99 9.01 -20.53 23.56
CA ASN A 99 9.55 -21.64 22.79
C ASN A 99 11.06 -21.80 23.02
N ALA A 100 11.58 -23.01 22.85
CA ALA A 100 13.00 -23.27 22.77
C ALA A 100 13.27 -24.55 21.96
N TYR A 101 14.22 -24.49 21.03
CA TYR A 101 14.60 -25.64 20.22
C TYR A 101 16.05 -25.55 19.74
N THR A 102 16.65 -26.69 19.42
CA THR A 102 18.01 -26.78 18.88
C THR A 102 17.97 -27.07 17.39
N SER A 103 18.64 -26.23 16.61
CA SER A 103 18.78 -26.40 15.16
C SER A 103 19.69 -27.58 14.83
N ASN A 104 19.17 -28.58 14.12
CA ASN A 104 19.90 -29.83 13.84
C ASN A 104 21.20 -29.63 13.04
N HIS A 105 21.25 -28.63 12.16
CA HIS A 105 22.36 -28.47 11.20
C HIS A 105 23.60 -27.79 11.80
N ASN A 106 23.43 -26.98 12.86
CA ASN A 106 24.51 -26.22 13.49
C ASN A 106 24.58 -26.38 15.02
N GLY A 107 23.59 -27.06 15.62
CA GLY A 107 23.51 -27.29 17.06
C GLY A 107 23.23 -26.04 17.90
N ILE A 108 22.86 -24.91 17.28
CA ILE A 108 22.48 -23.69 18.01
C ILE A 108 21.10 -23.90 18.64
N THR A 109 21.01 -23.59 19.92
CA THR A 109 19.74 -23.59 20.66
C THR A 109 19.16 -22.19 20.72
N HIS A 110 17.96 -22.03 20.17
CA HIS A 110 17.18 -20.80 20.15
C HIS A 110 16.21 -20.79 21.32
N ILE A 111 16.11 -19.68 22.05
CA ILE A 111 15.25 -19.55 23.24
C ILE A 111 14.49 -18.22 23.14
N TYR A 112 13.16 -18.31 23.16
CA TYR A 112 12.24 -17.18 23.00
C TYR A 112 11.48 -16.96 24.30
N LEU A 113 11.59 -15.77 24.87
CA LEU A 113 10.95 -15.40 26.14
C LEU A 113 10.06 -14.17 25.96
N ARG A 114 8.90 -14.20 26.61
CA ARG A 114 7.93 -13.10 26.63
C ARG A 114 7.90 -12.48 28.03
N GLN A 115 7.99 -11.15 28.12
CA GLN A 115 7.96 -10.45 29.40
C GLN A 115 6.60 -10.57 30.06
N VAL A 116 6.61 -10.71 31.38
CA VAL A 116 5.42 -10.71 32.23
C VAL A 116 5.53 -9.60 33.26
N VAL A 117 4.56 -8.70 33.26
CA VAL A 117 4.43 -7.60 34.23
C VAL A 117 3.11 -7.77 34.96
N GLN A 118 3.19 -7.88 36.29
CA GLN A 118 2.03 -8.11 37.17
C GLN A 118 1.19 -9.36 36.80
N GLY A 119 1.78 -10.34 36.11
CA GLY A 119 1.10 -11.57 35.70
C GLY A 119 0.45 -11.51 34.32
N LEU A 120 0.64 -10.42 33.57
CA LEU A 120 0.18 -10.27 32.19
C LEU A 120 1.36 -10.15 31.25
N GLU A 121 1.24 -10.71 30.05
CA GLU A 121 2.26 -10.59 29.01
C GLU A 121 2.34 -9.14 28.49
N VAL A 122 3.55 -8.70 28.12
CA VAL A 122 3.76 -7.49 27.33
C VAL A 122 3.83 -7.89 25.86
N VAL A 123 2.85 -7.53 25.03
CA VAL A 123 2.66 -8.08 23.68
C VAL A 123 3.83 -7.83 22.71
N ASN A 124 4.63 -6.80 22.97
CA ASN A 124 5.83 -6.43 22.22
C ASN A 124 7.12 -6.48 23.06
N GLY A 125 7.08 -7.15 24.23
CA GLY A 125 8.21 -7.31 25.14
C GLY A 125 8.81 -8.71 25.05
N ASP A 126 9.79 -8.89 24.15
CA ASP A 126 10.40 -10.18 23.84
C ASP A 126 11.90 -10.21 24.15
N ILE A 127 12.41 -11.40 24.45
CA ILE A 127 13.84 -11.72 24.45
C ILE A 127 14.07 -12.93 23.55
N ASN A 128 15.02 -12.79 22.63
CA ASN A 128 15.55 -13.88 21.84
C ASN A 128 17.00 -14.12 22.27
N MET A 129 17.33 -15.35 22.67
CA MET A 129 18.68 -15.75 23.05
C MET A 129 19.11 -16.97 22.27
N ASN A 130 20.33 -16.95 21.75
CA ASN A 130 20.91 -18.07 21.05
C ASN A 130 22.13 -18.61 21.81
N VAL A 131 22.19 -19.93 21.99
CA VAL A 131 23.21 -20.66 22.75
C VAL A 131 23.89 -21.68 21.84
N ASP A 132 25.21 -21.68 21.78
CA ASP A 132 25.96 -22.64 20.98
C ASP A 132 26.01 -24.05 21.60
N VAL A 133 26.62 -25.00 20.88
CA VAL A 133 26.75 -26.40 21.31
C VAL A 133 27.55 -26.59 22.60
N PHE A 134 28.34 -25.59 23.00
CA PHE A 134 29.18 -25.62 24.20
C PHE A 134 28.54 -24.91 25.39
N GLY A 135 27.34 -24.36 25.22
CA GLY A 135 26.64 -23.62 26.26
C GLY A 135 27.00 -22.14 26.33
N ASN A 136 27.66 -21.59 25.32
CA ASN A 136 27.97 -20.17 25.27
C ASN A 136 26.77 -19.40 24.68
N ILE A 137 26.41 -18.27 25.29
CA ILE A 137 25.42 -17.36 24.70
C ILE A 137 26.13 -16.53 23.63
N ILE A 138 25.65 -16.63 22.38
CA ILE A 138 26.27 -15.99 21.20
C ILE A 138 25.64 -14.63 20.89
N ASP A 139 24.34 -14.50 21.09
CA ASP A 139 23.61 -13.24 20.95
C ASP A 139 22.36 -13.18 21.82
N ILE A 140 21.96 -11.95 22.14
CA ILE A 140 20.72 -11.62 22.85
C ILE A 140 20.10 -10.38 22.22
N HIS A 141 18.83 -10.47 21.86
CA HIS A 141 18.00 -9.34 21.48
C HIS A 141 16.86 -9.17 22.48
N SER A 142 16.65 -7.97 22.99
CA SER A 142 15.59 -7.67 23.96
C SER A 142 14.81 -6.42 23.59
N SER A 143 13.48 -6.51 23.70
CA SER A 143 12.53 -5.38 23.73
C SER A 143 11.76 -5.32 25.05
N PHE A 144 12.28 -5.94 26.11
CA PHE A 144 11.63 -5.89 27.43
C PHE A 144 11.49 -4.44 27.88
N TYR A 145 10.31 -4.11 28.39
CA TYR A 145 10.04 -2.83 29.01
C TYR A 145 11.02 -2.58 30.17
N THR A 146 11.71 -1.45 30.09
CA THR A 146 12.52 -0.88 31.14
C THR A 146 12.07 0.56 31.36
N PRO A 147 11.75 0.98 32.59
CA PRO A 147 11.37 2.37 32.86
C PRO A 147 12.44 3.35 32.36
N ALA A 148 12.03 4.49 31.80
CA ALA A 148 12.92 5.45 31.14
C ALA A 148 14.10 5.89 32.07
N GLN A 149 15.32 5.83 31.53
CA GLN A 149 16.57 6.01 32.27
C GLN A 149 16.92 7.48 32.57
N GLY A 150 17.42 7.67 33.79
CA GLY A 150 18.27 8.77 34.21
C GLY A 150 19.26 8.35 35.30
N VAL A 151 19.80 7.12 35.27
CA VAL A 151 20.86 6.70 36.19
C VAL A 151 21.78 5.64 35.59
N GLY A 152 23.10 5.86 35.69
CA GLY A 152 24.15 5.01 35.11
C GLY A 152 24.23 3.60 35.71
N GLU A 153 24.93 2.73 34.99
CA GLU A 153 24.97 1.26 35.12
C GLU A 153 25.24 0.70 36.53
N ASN A 154 25.90 1.45 37.42
CA ASN A 154 26.11 1.03 38.81
C ASN A 154 24.90 1.24 39.73
N VAL A 155 23.89 2.00 39.31
CA VAL A 155 22.67 2.21 40.08
C VAL A 155 21.63 1.13 39.81
N LEU A 156 21.76 0.31 38.76
CA LEU A 156 20.83 -0.81 38.54
C LEU A 156 20.89 -1.84 39.68
N LEU A 157 22.08 -2.11 40.23
CA LEU A 157 22.28 -3.02 41.36
C LEU A 157 21.83 -2.44 42.71
N GLU A 158 22.03 -1.14 42.94
CA GLU A 158 21.47 -0.45 44.12
C GLU A 158 19.95 -0.25 44.02
N TYR A 159 19.43 -0.04 42.81
CA TYR A 159 18.01 0.06 42.50
C TYR A 159 17.31 -1.29 42.66
N LEU A 160 17.89 -2.38 42.14
CA LEU A 160 17.40 -3.76 42.36
C LEU A 160 17.42 -4.17 43.84
N ASN A 161 18.43 -3.73 44.60
CA ASN A 161 18.44 -3.91 46.07
C ASN A 161 17.42 -3.01 46.79
N SER A 162 17.12 -1.82 46.26
CA SER A 162 16.08 -0.92 46.80
C SER A 162 14.64 -1.34 46.44
N LEU A 163 14.47 -2.10 45.36
CA LEU A 163 13.19 -2.67 44.89
C LEU A 163 12.69 -3.82 45.78
N MET A 164 13.53 -4.34 46.69
CA MET A 164 13.14 -5.40 47.62
C MET A 164 12.42 -4.92 48.91
N TYR A 165 12.13 -3.61 49.05
CA TYR A 165 11.66 -3.03 50.31
C TYR A 165 10.47 -2.04 50.23
N SER A 166 9.53 -2.15 49.27
CA SER A 166 8.24 -1.45 49.40
C SER A 166 7.05 -2.28 48.90
N SER A 167 6.09 -2.56 49.79
CA SER A 167 4.88 -3.36 49.55
C SER A 167 3.62 -2.49 49.46
N TYR A 168 2.57 -2.99 48.81
CA TYR A 168 1.10 -2.79 48.96
C TYR A 168 0.43 -1.46 49.39
N SER A 169 -0.34 -0.73 48.57
CA SER A 169 -1.70 -0.22 48.95
C SER A 169 -2.26 0.72 47.90
N ASN A 170 -3.03 0.15 46.98
CA ASN A 170 -4.36 0.61 46.57
C ASN A 170 -4.73 -0.16 45.30
N SER A 171 -5.64 -1.14 45.41
CA SER A 171 -6.45 -1.63 44.27
C SER A 171 -5.68 -1.82 42.95
N ASN A 172 -4.93 -2.93 42.84
CA ASN A 172 -4.18 -3.33 41.64
C ASN A 172 -4.95 -3.01 40.35
N VAL A 173 -4.31 -2.36 39.37
CA VAL A 173 -4.90 -2.00 38.06
C VAL A 173 -5.61 -3.20 37.45
N ILE A 174 -5.01 -4.38 37.58
CA ILE A 174 -5.57 -5.70 37.30
C ILE A 174 -6.93 -5.93 37.98
N ASN A 175 -7.06 -5.75 39.30
CA ASN A 175 -8.35 -5.93 39.98
C ASN A 175 -9.40 -4.89 39.56
N LYS A 176 -8.99 -3.66 39.22
CA LYS A 176 -9.89 -2.61 38.70
C LYS A 176 -10.37 -2.94 37.29
N TRP A 177 -9.45 -3.37 36.45
CA TRP A 177 -9.73 -3.85 35.11
C TRP A 177 -10.67 -5.05 35.14
N ALA A 178 -10.39 -6.06 35.97
CA ALA A 178 -11.25 -7.22 36.19
C ALA A 178 -12.68 -6.84 36.60
N LYS A 179 -12.79 -5.96 37.60
CA LYS A 179 -14.08 -5.53 38.17
C LYS A 179 -14.92 -4.77 37.15
N ASN A 180 -14.29 -3.91 36.35
CA ASN A 180 -14.98 -3.06 35.37
C ASN A 180 -15.26 -3.80 34.04
N ALA A 181 -14.34 -4.65 33.60
CA ALA A 181 -14.52 -5.51 32.42
C ALA A 181 -15.51 -6.67 32.65
N LYS A 182 -15.99 -6.89 33.90
CA LYS A 182 -16.69 -8.11 34.32
C LYS A 182 -15.93 -9.41 33.98
N SER A 183 -14.62 -9.31 33.80
CA SER A 183 -13.77 -10.40 33.35
C SER A 183 -13.27 -11.19 34.56
N GLU A 184 -13.67 -12.46 34.70
CA GLU A 184 -13.18 -13.32 35.80
C GLU A 184 -11.69 -13.69 35.65
N LEU A 185 -11.12 -13.49 34.45
CA LEU A 185 -9.70 -13.71 34.12
C LEU A 185 -8.79 -13.07 35.17
N VAL A 186 -8.99 -11.79 35.43
CA VAL A 186 -7.98 -10.93 36.06
C VAL A 186 -8.15 -10.86 37.60
N GLY A 187 -9.34 -11.18 38.12
CA GLY A 187 -9.68 -11.11 39.54
C GLY A 187 -9.63 -12.44 40.31
N GLY A 188 -9.91 -13.57 39.64
CA GLY A 188 -10.07 -14.88 40.27
C GLY A 188 -9.28 -16.01 39.58
N GLY A 189 -9.33 -16.10 38.24
CA GLY A 189 -8.66 -17.14 37.44
C GLY A 189 -7.13 -17.05 37.46
N TYR A 190 -6.58 -15.89 37.11
CA TYR A 190 -5.12 -15.66 37.14
C TYR A 190 -4.54 -15.70 38.56
N LYS A 191 -5.29 -15.26 39.58
CA LYS A 191 -4.87 -15.40 41.00
C LYS A 191 -4.82 -16.87 41.45
N ALA A 192 -5.72 -17.72 40.94
CA ALA A 192 -5.70 -19.16 41.22
C ALA A 192 -4.57 -19.88 40.46
N LEU A 193 -4.30 -19.47 39.21
CA LEU A 193 -3.17 -19.95 38.41
C LEU A 193 -1.81 -19.53 38.99
N LEU A 194 -1.67 -18.30 39.50
CA LEU A 194 -0.48 -17.84 40.23
C LEU A 194 -0.23 -18.65 41.51
N LYS A 195 -1.29 -19.14 42.16
CA LYS A 195 -1.19 -20.06 43.31
C LYS A 195 -0.90 -21.51 42.91
N GLN A 196 -1.20 -21.92 41.68
CA GLN A 196 -0.97 -23.29 41.20
C GLN A 196 0.36 -23.47 40.46
N LYS A 197 0.89 -22.44 39.78
CA LYS A 197 2.13 -22.50 39.00
C LYS A 197 3.40 -22.06 39.78
N ILE A 198 3.28 -21.51 40.99
CA ILE A 198 4.43 -21.11 41.83
C ILE A 198 4.11 -21.52 43.27
N PHE A 199 5.09 -22.07 44.00
CA PHE A 199 5.01 -22.64 45.36
C PHE A 199 4.74 -24.16 45.48
N LYS A 200 5.69 -24.95 44.95
CA LYS A 200 6.25 -26.06 45.73
C LYS A 200 7.72 -25.77 46.00
N GLY A 201 7.99 -25.13 47.14
CA GLY A 201 9.34 -24.95 47.69
C GLY A 201 9.72 -23.49 47.91
N GLY A 202 9.66 -23.03 49.16
CA GLY A 202 10.19 -21.74 49.59
C GLY A 202 9.42 -21.15 50.77
N ASP A 203 10.11 -21.03 51.90
CA ASP A 203 9.68 -20.70 53.28
C ASP A 203 8.85 -19.40 53.44
N GLU A 204 7.86 -19.41 54.33
CA GLU A 204 6.72 -18.47 54.45
C GLU A 204 6.98 -17.19 55.26
N ASN A 205 8.20 -16.92 55.73
CA ASN A 205 8.43 -15.86 56.72
C ASN A 205 9.21 -14.66 56.16
N ASN A 206 8.55 -13.68 55.51
CA ASN A 206 8.98 -12.26 55.51
C ASN A 206 8.04 -11.25 54.79
N LEU A 207 6.73 -11.45 54.79
CA LEU A 207 5.79 -10.57 54.07
C LEU A 207 4.97 -9.65 54.99
N LEU A 208 5.64 -8.86 55.84
CA LEU A 208 4.99 -7.79 56.60
C LEU A 208 5.94 -6.61 56.79
N LYS A 209 6.09 -5.74 55.78
CA LYS A 209 6.20 -4.29 56.00
C LYS A 209 6.05 -3.45 54.72
N GLU A 210 5.08 -2.56 54.86
CA GLU A 210 5.03 -1.20 54.34
C GLU A 210 4.60 -0.91 52.90
N GLN A 211 3.36 -0.41 52.94
CA GLN A 211 2.47 0.28 52.03
C GLN A 211 2.93 1.68 51.60
N ARG A 212 2.80 1.97 50.29
CA ARG A 212 2.57 3.27 49.59
C ARG A 212 3.78 4.13 49.17
N LEU A 213 3.87 4.41 47.86
CA LEU A 213 3.52 5.70 47.20
C LEU A 213 3.82 5.62 45.68
N LEU A 214 2.80 5.84 44.83
CA LEU A 214 2.92 5.96 43.36
C LEU A 214 2.03 7.11 42.88
N ASN A 215 2.63 8.12 42.25
CA ASN A 215 1.91 9.14 41.48
C ASN A 215 1.72 8.61 40.06
N VAL A 216 0.64 7.87 39.86
CA VAL A 216 0.12 7.56 38.53
C VAL A 216 -1.16 8.35 38.35
N ARG A 217 -1.27 9.10 37.25
CA ARG A 217 -2.54 9.74 36.86
C ARG A 217 -3.43 8.68 36.20
N TYR A 218 -4.00 7.79 37.01
CA TYR A 218 -5.08 6.91 36.57
C TYR A 218 -6.40 7.67 36.57
N ASN A 219 -7.11 7.70 35.43
CA ASN A 219 -8.53 8.01 35.44
C ASN A 219 -9.26 6.77 36.01
N THR A 220 -9.92 6.92 37.15
CA THR A 220 -10.14 5.78 38.08
C THR A 220 -11.43 4.98 37.89
N ASP A 221 -12.18 5.13 36.79
CA ASP A 221 -13.53 4.54 36.67
C ASP A 221 -13.90 3.76 35.37
N GLY A 222 -13.07 3.56 34.35
CA GLY A 222 -13.59 3.04 33.06
C GLY A 222 -12.65 2.17 32.20
N PHE A 223 -12.53 0.88 32.52
CA PHE A 223 -11.97 -0.09 31.57
C PHE A 223 -13.09 -0.73 30.74
N ILE A 224 -12.89 -0.86 29.43
CA ILE A 224 -13.84 -1.47 28.51
C ILE A 224 -13.78 -3.00 28.55
N LYS A 225 -14.91 -3.64 28.23
CA LYS A 225 -15.01 -5.11 28.14
C LYS A 225 -14.35 -5.64 26.86
N ALA A 226 -14.00 -6.92 26.85
CA ALA A 226 -13.49 -7.59 25.65
C ALA A 226 -14.45 -7.48 24.45
N THR A 227 -15.77 -7.64 24.68
CA THR A 227 -16.79 -7.46 23.63
C THR A 227 -16.82 -6.04 23.08
N GLU A 228 -16.67 -5.03 23.94
CA GLU A 228 -16.59 -3.63 23.54
C GLU A 228 -15.28 -3.34 22.78
N ALA A 229 -14.17 -3.98 23.17
CA ALA A 229 -12.90 -3.86 22.46
C ALA A 229 -12.97 -4.46 21.04
N VAL A 230 -13.63 -5.62 20.86
CA VAL A 230 -13.93 -6.18 19.53
C VAL A 230 -14.82 -5.24 18.72
N GLU A 231 -15.84 -4.63 19.33
CA GLU A 231 -16.64 -3.61 18.64
C GLU A 231 -15.82 -2.40 18.19
N LYS A 232 -14.79 -2.02 18.95
CA LYS A 232 -13.89 -0.92 18.58
C LYS A 232 -12.97 -1.32 17.43
N LEU A 233 -12.41 -2.53 17.47
CA LEU A 233 -11.57 -3.07 16.40
C LEU A 233 -12.35 -3.21 15.09
N THR A 234 -13.55 -3.77 15.14
CA THR A 234 -14.41 -3.93 13.95
C THR A 234 -14.78 -2.60 13.31
N ARG A 235 -15.10 -1.57 14.12
CA ARG A 235 -15.32 -0.21 13.61
C ARG A 235 -14.06 0.45 13.04
N HIS A 236 -12.88 0.04 13.48
CA HIS A 236 -11.63 0.50 12.88
C HIS A 236 -11.48 -0.14 11.49
N LEU A 237 -11.70 -1.45 11.37
CA LEU A 237 -11.51 -2.20 10.12
C LEU A 237 -12.57 -1.91 9.02
N ASP A 238 -13.72 -1.34 9.37
CA ASP A 238 -14.80 -0.99 8.43
C ASP A 238 -15.14 0.51 8.47
N SER A 239 -14.71 1.23 7.43
CA SER A 239 -14.92 2.68 7.26
C SER A 239 -16.28 3.07 6.68
N THR A 240 -17.12 2.10 6.27
CA THR A 240 -18.36 2.39 5.51
C THR A 240 -19.57 2.76 6.37
N SER A 241 -19.42 2.85 7.70
CA SER A 241 -20.43 3.35 8.65
C SER A 241 -21.77 2.60 8.76
N THR A 242 -21.94 1.47 8.06
CA THR A 242 -23.21 0.70 8.03
C THR A 242 -23.31 -0.37 9.12
N PHE A 243 -22.19 -0.90 9.61
CA PHE A 243 -22.22 -2.00 10.58
C PHE A 243 -22.31 -1.52 12.02
N ARG A 244 -23.53 -1.64 12.59
CA ARG A 244 -23.74 -1.58 14.02
C ARG A 244 -23.78 -3.01 14.57
N VAL A 245 -22.77 -3.36 15.36
CA VAL A 245 -22.80 -4.54 16.24
C VAL A 245 -23.99 -4.47 17.24
N LEU A 246 -24.60 -3.29 17.41
CA LEU A 246 -25.81 -3.05 18.19
C LEU A 246 -27.02 -3.82 17.63
N GLY A 247 -27.29 -4.99 18.20
CA GLY A 247 -28.46 -5.82 17.89
C GLY A 247 -28.19 -7.33 17.92
N HIS A 248 -26.92 -7.75 17.89
CA HIS A 248 -26.53 -9.15 17.99
C HIS A 248 -26.35 -9.57 19.46
N ASN A 249 -26.78 -10.79 19.80
CA ASN A 249 -26.54 -11.40 21.12
C ASN A 249 -25.08 -11.85 21.23
N ILE A 250 -24.16 -10.90 21.32
CA ILE A 250 -22.74 -11.19 21.54
C ILE A 250 -22.55 -11.63 22.99
N SER A 251 -21.88 -12.76 23.15
CA SER A 251 -21.49 -13.30 24.45
C SER A 251 -19.99 -13.53 24.49
N SER A 252 -19.36 -13.29 25.65
CA SER A 252 -18.02 -13.80 25.91
C SER A 252 -18.06 -14.99 26.87
N LYS A 253 -17.18 -15.95 26.65
CA LYS A 253 -16.98 -17.14 27.48
C LYS A 253 -15.49 -17.34 27.74
N LEU A 254 -15.15 -17.71 28.97
CA LEU A 254 -13.80 -18.05 29.37
C LEU A 254 -13.42 -19.44 28.88
N GLU A 255 -12.21 -19.54 28.33
CA GLU A 255 -11.61 -20.81 27.95
C GLU A 255 -10.07 -20.76 28.05
N TYR A 256 -9.46 -21.94 27.97
CA TYR A 256 -8.03 -22.07 27.78
C TYR A 256 -7.76 -22.31 26.30
N ASP A 257 -6.75 -21.65 25.75
CA ASP A 257 -6.23 -21.98 24.42
C ASP A 257 -5.43 -23.30 24.44
N ASP A 258 -4.94 -23.72 23.27
CA ASP A 258 -4.18 -24.96 23.12
C ASP A 258 -2.84 -24.94 23.89
N ASP A 259 -2.32 -23.76 24.20
CA ASP A 259 -1.11 -23.56 25.03
C ASP A 259 -1.43 -23.53 26.54
N GLY A 260 -2.71 -23.64 26.90
CA GLY A 260 -3.17 -23.60 28.29
C GLY A 260 -3.17 -22.20 28.90
N GLU A 261 -3.17 -21.15 28.08
CA GLU A 261 -3.34 -19.76 28.49
C GLU A 261 -4.83 -19.37 28.49
N LEU A 262 -5.22 -18.56 29.46
CA LEU A 262 -6.63 -18.20 29.67
C LEU A 262 -7.02 -17.04 28.73
N GLN A 263 -8.12 -17.18 28.00
CA GLN A 263 -8.63 -16.18 27.05
C GLN A 263 -10.17 -16.04 27.12
N GLU A 264 -10.71 -14.95 26.54
CA GLU A 264 -12.15 -14.83 26.26
C GLU A 264 -12.44 -15.19 24.81
N ARG A 265 -13.27 -16.22 24.60
CA ARG A 265 -13.92 -16.47 23.31
C ARG A 265 -15.17 -15.59 23.21
N ILE A 266 -15.24 -14.80 22.16
CA ILE A 266 -16.35 -13.89 21.88
C ILE A 266 -17.13 -14.50 20.72
N SER A 267 -18.41 -14.80 20.94
CA SER A 267 -19.27 -15.49 19.97
C SER A 267 -20.49 -14.66 19.61
N GLY A 268 -21.07 -14.95 18.44
CA GLY A 268 -22.25 -14.24 17.93
C GLY A 268 -21.90 -13.03 17.08
N LEU A 269 -20.64 -12.93 16.63
CA LEU A 269 -20.22 -11.93 15.64
C LEU A 269 -20.86 -12.25 14.28
N PRO A 270 -21.25 -11.28 13.46
CA PRO A 270 -21.70 -11.50 12.09
C PRO A 270 -20.66 -12.24 11.24
N LYS A 271 -21.09 -13.06 10.27
CA LYS A 271 -20.17 -13.85 9.42
C LYS A 271 -19.30 -12.97 8.52
N GLU A 272 -19.82 -11.80 8.20
CA GLU A 272 -19.17 -10.76 7.42
C GLU A 272 -18.01 -10.09 8.19
N ILE A 273 -17.99 -10.26 9.53
CA ILE A 273 -17.02 -9.63 10.42
C ILE A 273 -15.98 -10.63 10.91
N ALA A 274 -16.40 -11.86 11.22
CA ALA A 274 -15.51 -12.90 11.70
C ALA A 274 -15.94 -14.29 11.21
N VAL A 275 -14.99 -15.04 10.66
CA VAL A 275 -15.13 -16.46 10.34
C VAL A 275 -15.49 -17.22 11.62
N GLY A 276 -16.35 -18.23 11.50
CA GLY A 276 -16.83 -18.98 12.66
C GLY A 276 -17.74 -18.18 13.61
N ASN A 277 -18.10 -16.94 13.27
CA ASN A 277 -18.88 -16.04 14.12
C ASN A 277 -18.20 -15.75 15.47
N GLU A 278 -16.86 -15.81 15.51
CA GLU A 278 -16.09 -15.73 16.75
C GLU A 278 -14.75 -14.97 16.64
N ALA A 279 -14.29 -14.45 17.78
CA ALA A 279 -12.97 -13.85 17.96
C ALA A 279 -12.44 -14.24 19.36
N THR A 280 -11.14 -14.11 19.58
CA THR A 280 -10.54 -14.32 20.91
C THR A 280 -9.92 -13.02 21.43
N ALA A 281 -9.95 -12.82 22.74
CA ALA A 281 -9.35 -11.65 23.38
C ALA A 281 -8.57 -12.05 24.64
N LYS A 282 -7.34 -11.54 24.76
CA LYS A 282 -6.45 -11.77 25.91
C LYS A 282 -6.07 -10.43 26.57
N PRO A 283 -6.12 -10.34 27.91
CA PRO A 283 -5.62 -9.17 28.61
C PRO A 283 -4.09 -9.13 28.55
N ALA A 284 -3.50 -7.99 28.18
CA ALA A 284 -2.06 -7.81 28.09
C ALA A 284 -1.63 -6.35 28.39
N PHE A 285 -0.32 -6.10 28.33
CA PHE A 285 0.26 -4.76 28.25
C PHE A 285 0.90 -4.54 26.88
N ILE A 286 1.00 -3.30 26.44
CA ILE A 286 1.84 -2.88 25.30
C ILE A 286 2.78 -1.77 25.76
N GLN A 287 4.03 -1.81 25.31
CA GLN A 287 4.96 -0.68 25.44
C GLN A 287 4.78 0.28 24.26
N LEU A 288 4.57 1.58 24.52
CA LEU A 288 4.46 2.61 23.48
C LEU A 288 5.78 3.37 23.26
N ASP A 289 5.80 4.29 22.30
CA ASP A 289 6.96 5.09 21.91
C ASP A 289 7.47 6.02 23.01
N ASP A 290 6.62 6.34 23.99
CA ASP A 290 6.99 7.07 25.21
C ASP A 290 7.79 6.20 26.20
N GLY A 291 7.89 4.90 25.92
CA GLY A 291 8.57 3.91 26.73
C GLY A 291 7.72 3.35 27.86
N GLU A 292 6.48 3.79 28.04
CA GLU A 292 5.58 3.40 29.13
C GLU A 292 4.69 2.19 28.75
N LEU A 293 4.14 1.52 29.77
CA LEU A 293 3.21 0.39 29.59
C LEU A 293 1.75 0.81 29.68
N TYR A 294 0.96 0.36 28.71
CA TYR A 294 -0.48 0.60 28.63
C TYR A 294 -1.27 -0.72 28.68
N PRO A 295 -2.35 -0.81 29.47
CA PRO A 295 -3.17 -2.02 29.55
C PRO A 295 -4.08 -2.15 28.31
N VAL A 296 -4.09 -3.33 27.69
CA VAL A 296 -4.72 -3.56 26.38
C VAL A 296 -5.44 -4.91 26.30
N TRP A 297 -6.38 -5.01 25.37
CA TRP A 297 -6.88 -6.28 24.85
C TRP A 297 -6.09 -6.63 23.59
N SER A 298 -5.43 -7.79 23.57
CA SER A 298 -4.93 -8.42 22.35
C SER A 298 -6.05 -9.25 21.76
N ILE A 299 -6.52 -8.91 20.58
CA ILE A 299 -7.70 -9.51 19.94
C ILE A 299 -7.25 -10.23 18.67
N GLU A 300 -7.57 -11.51 18.56
CA GLU A 300 -7.38 -12.28 17.33
C GLU A 300 -8.73 -12.48 16.63
N MET A 301 -8.80 -12.15 15.35
CA MET A 301 -10.04 -12.22 14.56
C MET A 301 -9.74 -12.58 13.11
N GLU A 302 -10.26 -13.72 12.68
CA GLU A 302 -10.18 -14.21 11.30
C GLU A 302 -11.33 -13.66 10.47
N GLN A 303 -11.03 -13.14 9.28
CA GLN A 303 -11.97 -12.71 8.24
C GLN A 303 -11.81 -13.59 6.99
N GLU A 304 -12.66 -13.41 5.98
CA GLU A 304 -12.62 -14.26 4.77
C GLU A 304 -11.26 -14.27 4.05
N HIS A 305 -10.53 -13.15 4.11
CA HIS A 305 -9.25 -12.98 3.42
C HIS A 305 -8.09 -12.50 4.32
N ASP A 306 -8.38 -12.16 5.58
CA ASP A 306 -7.42 -11.56 6.51
C ASP A 306 -7.45 -12.28 7.87
N TRP A 307 -6.34 -12.21 8.61
CA TRP A 307 -6.32 -12.66 10.00
C TRP A 307 -5.65 -11.60 10.87
N TRP A 308 -6.46 -10.91 11.67
CA TRP A 308 -6.01 -9.76 12.45
C TRP A 308 -5.56 -10.15 13.85
N ASN A 309 -4.46 -9.55 14.30
CA ASN A 309 -4.17 -9.33 15.71
C ASN A 309 -4.22 -7.82 16.01
N GLY A 310 -5.31 -7.38 16.66
CA GLY A 310 -5.54 -5.99 17.02
C GLY A 310 -5.27 -5.74 18.50
N ILE A 311 -4.45 -4.74 18.81
CA ILE A 311 -4.14 -4.34 20.17
C ILE A 311 -4.97 -3.11 20.54
N VAL A 312 -5.99 -3.29 21.36
CA VAL A 312 -6.97 -2.26 21.71
C VAL A 312 -6.77 -1.78 23.14
N SER A 313 -6.63 -0.46 23.34
CA SER A 313 -6.57 0.15 24.66
C SER A 313 -7.76 -0.27 25.52
N SER A 314 -7.47 -0.85 26.68
CA SER A 314 -8.50 -1.25 27.62
C SER A 314 -9.16 -0.06 28.32
N GLU A 315 -8.56 1.14 28.24
CA GLU A 315 -9.10 2.37 28.86
C GLU A 315 -9.93 3.20 27.87
N THR A 316 -9.47 3.33 26.62
CA THR A 316 -10.06 4.24 25.63
C THR A 316 -10.79 3.52 24.50
N GLY A 317 -10.47 2.25 24.25
CA GLY A 317 -10.91 1.52 23.06
C GLY A 317 -10.22 1.95 21.77
N GLU A 318 -9.15 2.73 21.86
CA GLU A 318 -8.31 3.07 20.71
C GLU A 318 -7.50 1.85 20.25
N VAL A 319 -7.37 1.65 18.93
CA VAL A 319 -6.52 0.60 18.35
C VAL A 319 -5.08 1.14 18.34
N LEU A 320 -4.23 0.60 19.21
CA LEU A 320 -2.84 1.02 19.41
C LEU A 320 -1.84 0.29 18.50
N SER A 321 -2.21 -0.89 18.01
CA SER A 321 -1.46 -1.64 17.01
C SER A 321 -2.39 -2.58 16.25
N LEU A 322 -2.08 -2.80 14.97
CA LEU A 322 -2.80 -3.72 14.10
C LEU A 322 -1.78 -4.55 13.32
N ILE A 323 -1.93 -5.86 13.35
CA ILE A 323 -1.10 -6.82 12.63
C ILE A 323 -2.03 -7.70 11.79
N ASN A 324 -1.69 -7.96 10.52
CA ASN A 324 -2.32 -8.98 9.70
C ASN A 324 -1.36 -10.18 9.59
N TRP A 325 -1.84 -11.37 9.88
CA TRP A 325 -1.07 -12.62 9.79
C TRP A 325 -1.17 -13.27 8.41
N VAL A 326 -1.98 -12.73 7.51
CA VAL A 326 -1.95 -13.07 6.08
C VAL A 326 -0.80 -12.30 5.43
N SER A 327 0.06 -13.03 4.72
CA SER A 327 1.15 -12.45 3.94
C SER A 327 0.57 -11.88 2.65
N ASN A 328 0.66 -10.56 2.52
CA ASN A 328 0.08 -9.78 1.45
C ASN A 328 1.18 -9.38 0.46
N ALA A 329 0.95 -9.60 -0.83
CA ALA A 329 1.85 -9.14 -1.87
C ALA A 329 2.08 -7.64 -1.74
N SER A 330 3.35 -7.23 -1.79
CA SER A 330 3.73 -5.84 -1.59
C SER A 330 4.84 -5.41 -2.55
N TYR A 331 4.74 -4.18 -3.03
CA TYR A 331 5.59 -3.67 -4.10
C TYR A 331 6.12 -2.29 -3.71
N ASN A 332 7.44 -2.11 -3.72
CA ASN A 332 8.05 -0.79 -3.60
C ASN A 332 8.05 -0.13 -4.98
N VAL A 333 7.10 0.74 -5.29
CA VAL A 333 6.85 1.24 -6.65
C VAL A 333 6.44 2.71 -6.63
N PHE A 334 6.43 3.37 -7.79
CA PHE A 334 5.74 4.65 -7.93
C PHE A 334 4.23 4.37 -7.95
N PRO A 335 3.47 4.80 -6.93
CA PRO A 335 2.05 4.47 -6.84
C PRO A 335 1.28 5.01 -8.05
N PHE A 336 0.25 4.28 -8.48
CA PHE A 336 -0.61 4.69 -9.59
C PHE A 336 -1.12 6.13 -9.39
N GLY A 337 -1.05 6.95 -10.44
CA GLY A 337 -1.25 8.40 -10.37
C GLY A 337 0.03 9.23 -10.19
N THR A 338 1.16 8.60 -9.88
CA THR A 338 2.49 9.23 -9.98
C THR A 338 3.03 8.97 -11.38
N SER A 339 3.17 10.02 -12.21
CA SER A 339 3.57 9.84 -13.61
C SER A 339 4.99 9.29 -13.73
N ASP A 340 5.92 9.79 -12.94
CA ASP A 340 7.35 9.48 -13.04
C ASP A 340 8.09 9.91 -11.75
N PRO A 341 9.39 9.57 -11.60
CA PRO A 341 10.17 9.87 -10.39
C PRO A 341 10.32 11.35 -10.03
N SER A 342 10.02 12.28 -10.96
CA SER A 342 10.05 13.71 -10.65
C SER A 342 8.78 14.22 -9.96
N GLU A 343 7.71 13.41 -9.93
CA GLU A 343 6.39 13.81 -9.43
C GLU A 343 5.98 13.20 -8.08
N GLY A 344 6.81 12.32 -7.52
CA GLY A 344 6.57 11.69 -6.23
C GLY A 344 7.58 10.59 -5.91
N ASP A 345 7.59 10.16 -4.66
CA ASP A 345 8.46 9.09 -4.17
C ASP A 345 7.82 7.71 -4.32
N ARG A 346 8.67 6.68 -4.38
CA ARG A 346 8.24 5.28 -4.27
C ARG A 346 7.61 5.00 -2.91
N LYS A 347 6.66 4.08 -2.87
CA LYS A 347 6.03 3.60 -1.65
C LYS A 347 5.84 2.09 -1.71
N MET A 348 5.88 1.45 -0.55
CA MET A 348 5.38 0.10 -0.38
C MET A 348 3.86 0.10 -0.49
N VAL A 349 3.34 -0.50 -1.55
CA VAL A 349 1.91 -0.70 -1.78
C VAL A 349 1.59 -2.18 -1.55
N SER A 350 0.59 -2.48 -0.72
CA SER A 350 0.19 -3.84 -0.34
C SER A 350 -1.21 -4.17 -0.85
N GLU A 351 -1.41 -5.40 -1.36
CA GLU A 351 -2.64 -5.89 -2.02
C GLU A 351 -3.32 -4.85 -2.93
N PRO A 352 -2.61 -4.36 -3.96
CA PRO A 352 -3.15 -3.33 -4.86
C PRO A 352 -4.19 -3.83 -5.87
N HIS A 353 -4.49 -5.13 -5.88
CA HIS A 353 -5.32 -5.77 -6.90
C HIS A 353 -6.81 -5.47 -6.68
N ASP A 354 -7.55 -5.33 -7.77
CA ASP A 354 -9.01 -5.28 -7.73
C ASP A 354 -9.58 -6.71 -7.67
N GLU A 355 -10.45 -6.99 -6.69
CA GLU A 355 -11.00 -8.34 -6.45
C GLU A 355 -11.95 -8.80 -7.57
N ILE A 356 -12.51 -7.88 -8.36
CA ILE A 356 -13.44 -8.21 -9.46
C ILE A 356 -12.65 -8.50 -10.73
N ALA A 357 -11.72 -7.62 -11.09
CA ALA A 357 -10.89 -7.72 -12.29
C ALA A 357 -9.82 -8.79 -12.14
N SER A 358 -9.22 -8.91 -10.95
CA SER A 358 -8.13 -9.81 -10.61
C SER A 358 -8.48 -10.71 -9.41
N PRO A 359 -9.49 -11.60 -9.52
CA PRO A 359 -10.05 -12.36 -8.40
C PRO A 359 -9.09 -13.36 -7.74
N PHE A 360 -7.94 -13.64 -8.35
CA PHE A 360 -6.88 -14.46 -7.76
C PHE A 360 -5.64 -13.66 -7.34
N GLY A 361 -5.74 -12.32 -7.35
CA GLY A 361 -4.59 -11.42 -7.28
C GLY A 361 -3.73 -11.47 -8.54
N TRP A 362 -2.60 -10.76 -8.51
CA TRP A 362 -1.77 -10.58 -9.70
C TRP A 362 -0.73 -11.69 -9.95
N HIS A 363 -0.52 -12.60 -8.99
CA HIS A 363 0.51 -13.66 -9.07
C HIS A 363 -0.05 -15.06 -9.34
N LYS A 364 -1.33 -15.16 -9.71
CA LYS A 364 -2.01 -16.43 -9.98
C LYS A 364 -2.76 -16.34 -11.30
N ILE A 365 -2.75 -17.43 -12.06
CA ILE A 365 -3.60 -17.61 -13.26
C ILE A 365 -4.80 -18.51 -12.90
N THR A 366 -4.54 -19.52 -12.06
CA THR A 366 -5.52 -20.41 -11.46
C THR A 366 -5.09 -20.75 -10.04
N ASP A 367 -5.95 -21.41 -9.26
CA ASP A 367 -5.62 -21.90 -7.91
C ASP A 367 -4.36 -22.78 -7.86
N TYR A 368 -4.05 -23.49 -8.95
CA TYR A 368 -2.91 -24.41 -9.05
C TYR A 368 -1.73 -23.84 -9.84
N LYS A 369 -1.89 -22.70 -10.52
CA LYS A 369 -0.85 -22.04 -11.31
C LYS A 369 -0.56 -20.67 -10.70
N LYS A 370 0.34 -20.68 -9.71
CA LYS A 370 0.80 -19.54 -8.93
C LYS A 370 2.29 -19.27 -9.13
N TYR A 371 2.70 -18.03 -8.90
CA TYR A 371 4.05 -17.54 -9.09
C TYR A 371 4.53 -16.76 -7.86
N THR A 372 5.85 -16.70 -7.69
CA THR A 372 6.51 -15.85 -6.68
C THR A 372 7.24 -14.66 -7.32
N ASP A 373 7.27 -14.61 -8.65
CA ASP A 373 7.89 -13.56 -9.46
C ASP A 373 6.83 -12.71 -10.18
N THR A 374 7.27 -11.75 -10.99
CA THR A 374 6.43 -10.79 -11.74
C THR A 374 5.63 -11.40 -12.91
N ARG A 375 4.84 -12.43 -12.62
CA ARG A 375 3.94 -13.13 -13.55
C ARG A 375 2.59 -13.44 -12.91
N GLY A 376 1.53 -13.33 -13.70
CA GLY A 376 0.23 -13.90 -13.37
C GLY A 376 -0.78 -13.74 -14.48
N ASN A 377 -2.06 -13.54 -14.14
CA ASN A 377 -3.14 -13.58 -15.11
C ASN A 377 -3.06 -12.49 -16.17
N ASN A 378 -2.73 -11.26 -15.77
CA ASN A 378 -2.87 -10.09 -16.63
C ASN A 378 -1.59 -9.80 -17.42
N VAL A 379 -0.42 -10.11 -16.83
CA VAL A 379 0.89 -9.72 -17.37
C VAL A 379 2.02 -10.67 -16.95
N PHE A 380 2.99 -10.82 -17.85
CA PHE A 380 4.31 -11.38 -17.63
C PHE A 380 5.34 -10.27 -17.84
N ALA A 381 5.94 -9.78 -16.76
CA ALA A 381 6.98 -8.75 -16.83
C ALA A 381 8.36 -9.36 -16.61
N GLN A 382 9.35 -8.94 -17.41
CA GLN A 382 10.74 -9.43 -17.38
C GLN A 382 11.71 -8.40 -17.98
N GLU A 383 13.00 -8.54 -17.71
CA GLU A 383 14.02 -7.88 -18.53
C GLU A 383 14.04 -8.44 -19.97
N ASN A 384 14.55 -7.67 -20.92
CA ASN A 384 14.83 -8.18 -22.27
C ASN A 384 16.04 -7.49 -22.93
N PHE A 385 17.20 -7.54 -22.28
CA PHE A 385 18.40 -6.81 -22.75
C PHE A 385 18.87 -7.21 -24.15
N ASP A 386 18.57 -8.43 -24.60
CA ASP A 386 18.98 -8.90 -25.93
C ASP A 386 18.06 -8.42 -27.07
N GLY A 387 16.92 -7.82 -26.72
CA GLY A 387 15.92 -7.29 -27.65
C GLY A 387 15.19 -8.36 -28.49
N ARG A 388 15.29 -9.64 -28.12
CA ARG A 388 14.76 -10.75 -28.92
C ARG A 388 13.31 -11.06 -28.55
N ASN A 389 12.77 -12.09 -29.21
CA ASN A 389 11.38 -12.52 -29.05
C ASN A 389 11.17 -13.56 -27.94
N GLY A 390 12.24 -14.22 -27.48
CA GLY A 390 12.15 -15.18 -26.39
C GLY A 390 12.12 -14.44 -25.07
N TRP A 391 11.03 -14.60 -24.30
CA TRP A 391 10.80 -13.87 -23.04
C TRP A 391 10.55 -14.81 -21.86
N GLN A 392 10.16 -16.06 -22.14
CA GLN A 392 9.66 -17.01 -21.16
C GLN A 392 10.69 -17.35 -20.08
N ASN A 393 11.98 -17.33 -20.45
CA ASN A 393 13.10 -17.69 -19.58
C ASN A 393 13.94 -16.47 -19.15
N ASN A 394 13.55 -15.25 -19.53
CA ASN A 394 14.26 -14.04 -19.13
C ASN A 394 14.15 -13.82 -17.62
N MET A 395 15.07 -13.03 -17.07
CA MET A 395 15.11 -12.79 -15.63
C MET A 395 13.86 -12.01 -15.17
N ARG A 396 13.38 -12.39 -13.99
CA ARG A 396 12.28 -11.72 -13.29
C ARG A 396 12.64 -11.57 -11.82
N PRO A 397 12.26 -10.44 -11.20
CA PRO A 397 12.35 -10.29 -9.75
C PRO A 397 11.44 -11.32 -9.08
N ASP A 398 11.95 -11.98 -8.04
CA ASP A 398 11.24 -12.95 -7.22
C ASP A 398 11.03 -12.38 -5.80
N GLY A 399 9.77 -12.16 -5.43
CA GLY A 399 9.38 -11.65 -4.11
C GLY A 399 9.34 -12.73 -3.03
N GLY A 400 9.72 -13.98 -3.37
CA GLY A 400 9.69 -15.12 -2.48
C GLY A 400 8.27 -15.58 -2.16
N THR A 401 8.14 -16.43 -1.13
CA THR A 401 6.83 -16.94 -0.70
C THR A 401 5.90 -15.86 -0.17
N ASP A 402 6.47 -14.76 0.30
CA ASP A 402 5.74 -13.63 0.89
C ASP A 402 5.39 -12.55 -0.13
N LEU A 403 5.83 -12.70 -1.40
CA LEU A 403 5.55 -11.75 -2.48
C LEU A 403 5.94 -10.30 -2.13
N VAL A 404 7.11 -10.13 -1.50
CA VAL A 404 7.64 -8.81 -1.13
C VAL A 404 8.67 -8.36 -2.17
N PHE A 405 8.27 -7.42 -3.02
CA PHE A 405 9.07 -6.84 -4.09
C PHE A 405 9.64 -5.47 -3.67
N ASP A 406 10.58 -5.50 -2.71
CA ASP A 406 11.26 -4.31 -2.19
C ASP A 406 12.71 -4.24 -2.68
N TYR A 407 12.89 -3.72 -3.91
CA TYR A 407 14.20 -3.55 -4.52
C TYR A 407 14.68 -2.10 -4.48
N PRO A 408 15.96 -1.82 -4.20
CA PRO A 408 16.48 -0.46 -4.17
C PRO A 408 16.58 0.16 -5.58
N ILE A 409 16.57 1.49 -5.64
CA ILE A 409 16.92 2.26 -6.84
C ILE A 409 17.93 3.33 -6.44
N ASN A 410 18.99 3.48 -7.24
CA ASN A 410 19.90 4.61 -7.16
C ASN A 410 19.89 5.39 -8.48
N PHE A 411 19.27 6.58 -8.47
CA PHE A 411 19.17 7.44 -9.66
C PHE A 411 20.49 8.08 -10.09
N GLU A 412 21.59 7.88 -9.36
CA GLU A 412 22.94 8.24 -9.80
C GLU A 412 23.59 7.18 -10.70
N GLN A 413 22.97 6.00 -10.80
CA GLN A 413 23.42 4.88 -11.63
C GLN A 413 22.58 4.75 -12.91
N ASN A 414 23.09 3.99 -13.88
CA ASN A 414 22.35 3.66 -15.09
C ASN A 414 21.26 2.60 -14.81
N PRO A 415 20.24 2.51 -15.68
CA PRO A 415 19.10 1.60 -15.51
C PRO A 415 19.40 0.13 -15.26
N ASP A 416 20.50 -0.39 -15.82
CA ASP A 416 20.91 -1.77 -15.67
C ASP A 416 21.19 -2.16 -14.20
N GLU A 417 21.55 -1.19 -13.35
CA GLU A 417 21.83 -1.40 -11.92
C GLU A 417 20.56 -1.55 -11.05
N TYR A 418 19.37 -1.24 -11.57
CA TYR A 418 18.11 -1.31 -10.83
C TYR A 418 16.97 -2.01 -11.60
N THR A 419 17.35 -2.95 -12.47
CA THR A 419 16.45 -3.77 -13.28
C THR A 419 15.31 -4.39 -12.46
N ASP A 420 15.57 -4.88 -11.24
CA ASP A 420 14.53 -5.54 -10.45
C ASP A 420 13.41 -4.59 -10.04
N ALA A 421 13.77 -3.37 -9.66
CA ALA A 421 12.81 -2.34 -9.31
C ALA A 421 12.05 -1.84 -10.56
N ALA A 422 12.71 -1.75 -11.71
CA ALA A 422 12.10 -1.38 -12.98
C ALA A 422 11.05 -2.41 -13.44
N VAL A 423 11.42 -3.70 -13.47
CA VAL A 423 10.49 -4.80 -13.82
C VAL A 423 9.32 -4.86 -12.84
N THR A 424 9.56 -4.65 -11.54
CA THR A 424 8.51 -4.58 -10.52
C THR A 424 7.54 -3.42 -10.78
N ASN A 425 8.06 -2.23 -11.12
CA ASN A 425 7.23 -1.07 -11.44
C ASN A 425 6.41 -1.30 -12.71
N LEU A 426 7.01 -1.87 -13.76
CA LEU A 426 6.32 -2.23 -15.00
C LEU A 426 5.17 -3.23 -14.76
N PHE A 427 5.43 -4.26 -13.94
CA PHE A 427 4.44 -5.25 -13.53
C PHE A 427 3.27 -4.60 -12.78
N TYR A 428 3.57 -3.74 -11.80
CA TYR A 428 2.58 -3.03 -11.01
C TYR A 428 1.69 -2.14 -11.89
N ILE A 429 2.28 -1.30 -12.74
CA ILE A 429 1.51 -0.37 -13.58
C ILE A 429 0.66 -1.13 -14.61
N ASN A 430 1.17 -2.19 -15.25
CA ASN A 430 0.37 -3.01 -16.18
C ASN A 430 -0.86 -3.63 -15.50
N ASN A 431 -0.72 -4.12 -14.26
CA ASN A 431 -1.85 -4.68 -13.54
C ASN A 431 -2.84 -3.60 -13.07
N LYS A 432 -2.39 -2.43 -12.58
CA LYS A 432 -3.29 -1.31 -12.26
C LYS A 432 -4.06 -0.83 -13.48
N LEU A 433 -3.41 -0.79 -14.65
CA LEU A 433 -4.08 -0.43 -15.90
C LEU A 433 -5.11 -1.49 -16.32
N HIS A 434 -4.77 -2.78 -16.18
CA HIS A 434 -5.74 -3.86 -16.37
C HIS A 434 -6.98 -3.65 -15.49
N ASP A 435 -6.80 -3.52 -14.18
CA ASP A 435 -7.88 -3.41 -13.21
C ASP A 435 -8.72 -2.14 -13.44
N MET A 436 -8.06 -1.00 -13.70
CA MET A 436 -8.73 0.24 -14.07
C MET A 436 -9.58 0.06 -15.34
N PHE A 437 -8.99 -0.37 -16.46
CA PHE A 437 -9.73 -0.50 -17.72
C PHE A 437 -10.84 -1.56 -17.64
N TYR A 438 -10.65 -2.61 -16.84
CA TYR A 438 -11.68 -3.61 -16.56
C TYR A 438 -12.92 -2.96 -15.95
N ALA A 439 -12.75 -2.11 -14.94
CA ALA A 439 -13.85 -1.40 -14.31
C ALA A 439 -14.67 -0.61 -15.35
N TYR A 440 -14.02 0.05 -16.32
CA TYR A 440 -14.67 0.82 -17.40
C TYR A 440 -15.18 -0.02 -18.57
N GLY A 441 -15.12 -1.36 -18.43
CA GLY A 441 -15.73 -2.31 -19.36
C GLY A 441 -14.78 -2.83 -20.43
N PHE A 442 -13.47 -2.65 -20.33
CA PHE A 442 -12.52 -3.47 -21.09
C PHE A 442 -12.35 -4.82 -20.38
N ASP A 443 -13.41 -5.62 -20.49
CA ASP A 443 -13.56 -6.94 -19.88
C ASP A 443 -13.23 -8.08 -20.86
N GLU A 444 -13.43 -9.32 -20.44
CA GLU A 444 -13.11 -10.52 -21.22
C GLU A 444 -13.84 -10.51 -22.57
N ASN A 445 -15.13 -10.19 -22.60
CA ASN A 445 -15.92 -10.14 -23.84
C ASN A 445 -15.49 -9.00 -24.77
N SER A 446 -14.95 -7.93 -24.20
CA SER A 446 -14.40 -6.81 -24.95
C SER A 446 -12.95 -7.05 -25.41
N GLY A 447 -12.39 -8.24 -25.12
CA GLY A 447 -11.06 -8.67 -25.52
C GLY A 447 -9.96 -7.99 -24.71
N ASN A 448 -10.09 -8.00 -23.39
CA ASN A 448 -9.02 -7.62 -22.47
C ASN A 448 -7.82 -8.58 -22.55
N PHE A 449 -6.84 -8.38 -21.66
CA PHE A 449 -5.58 -9.14 -21.68
C PHE A 449 -5.49 -10.05 -20.47
N GLN A 450 -5.90 -11.31 -20.62
CA GLN A 450 -5.92 -12.28 -19.53
C GLN A 450 -5.52 -13.69 -19.99
N GLU A 451 -4.77 -14.38 -19.14
CA GLU A 451 -4.41 -15.78 -19.36
C GLU A 451 -5.59 -16.72 -19.14
N ASN A 452 -6.46 -16.39 -18.20
CA ASN A 452 -7.68 -17.09 -17.84
C ASN A 452 -8.82 -16.08 -17.67
N ASN A 453 -9.92 -16.32 -18.38
CA ASN A 453 -11.10 -15.45 -18.41
C ASN A 453 -12.19 -15.87 -17.41
N PHE A 454 -11.90 -16.85 -16.54
CA PHE A 454 -12.82 -17.33 -15.49
C PHE A 454 -14.18 -17.82 -16.02
N GLY A 455 -14.25 -18.19 -17.30
CA GLY A 455 -15.51 -18.54 -17.97
C GLY A 455 -16.45 -17.36 -18.24
N ARG A 456 -15.99 -16.10 -18.13
CA ARG A 456 -16.77 -14.87 -18.33
C ARG A 456 -16.92 -14.45 -19.81
N GLY A 457 -16.19 -15.11 -20.71
CA GLY A 457 -16.28 -14.93 -22.16
C GLY A 457 -14.94 -14.52 -22.79
N GLY A 458 -14.97 -13.96 -23.99
CA GLY A 458 -13.74 -13.60 -24.73
C GLY A 458 -12.86 -14.79 -25.13
N LYS A 459 -11.60 -14.50 -25.50
CA LYS A 459 -10.56 -15.52 -25.75
C LYS A 459 -9.36 -15.33 -24.83
N GLU A 460 -9.13 -16.33 -24.00
CA GLU A 460 -8.03 -16.41 -23.03
C GLU A 460 -6.64 -16.65 -23.69
N ASN A 461 -5.60 -16.80 -22.84
CA ASN A 461 -4.18 -16.97 -23.20
C ASN A 461 -3.53 -15.73 -23.84
N ASP A 462 -3.98 -14.54 -23.43
CA ASP A 462 -3.50 -13.28 -23.99
C ASP A 462 -3.11 -12.20 -22.96
N GLY A 463 -2.62 -12.63 -21.80
CA GLY A 463 -1.93 -11.73 -20.86
C GLY A 463 -0.76 -11.00 -21.53
N VAL A 464 -0.49 -9.77 -21.09
CA VAL A 464 0.52 -8.91 -21.70
C VAL A 464 1.93 -9.47 -21.48
N ILE A 465 2.75 -9.50 -22.53
CA ILE A 465 4.20 -9.70 -22.40
C ILE A 465 4.83 -8.31 -22.25
N ALA A 466 5.33 -7.98 -21.07
CA ALA A 466 5.92 -6.68 -20.77
C ALA A 466 7.45 -6.80 -20.61
N ASN A 467 8.17 -6.29 -21.59
CA ASN A 467 9.63 -6.31 -21.60
C ASN A 467 10.17 -4.97 -21.06
N ALA A 468 10.84 -5.02 -19.92
CA ALA A 468 11.60 -3.92 -19.35
C ALA A 468 12.98 -3.82 -19.99
N GLN A 469 13.48 -2.59 -20.11
CA GLN A 469 14.83 -2.27 -20.60
C GLN A 469 15.18 -3.05 -21.89
N ASP A 470 14.22 -3.15 -22.80
CA ASP A 470 14.31 -4.00 -23.99
C ASP A 470 15.40 -3.48 -24.94
N GLY A 471 16.43 -4.30 -25.19
CA GLY A 471 17.61 -3.89 -25.96
C GLY A 471 17.40 -3.75 -27.47
N SER A 472 16.16 -3.88 -27.97
CA SER A 472 15.86 -3.68 -29.39
C SER A 472 15.76 -2.21 -29.80
N GLY A 473 15.79 -1.27 -28.86
CA GLY A 473 15.82 0.16 -29.13
C GLY A 473 16.19 1.01 -27.90
N THR A 474 16.30 2.32 -28.12
CA THR A 474 16.40 3.35 -27.07
C THR A 474 15.48 4.52 -27.42
N ASN A 475 15.20 5.38 -26.44
CA ASN A 475 14.44 6.63 -26.59
C ASN A 475 13.05 6.46 -27.20
N ASN A 476 12.38 5.35 -26.87
CA ASN A 476 11.05 5.05 -27.37
C ASN A 476 10.37 3.98 -26.50
N ALA A 477 9.18 3.55 -26.91
CA ALA A 477 8.56 2.30 -26.48
C ALA A 477 7.67 1.77 -27.62
N ASN A 478 7.05 0.61 -27.48
CA ASN A 478 5.99 0.16 -28.38
C ASN A 478 5.12 -0.92 -27.75
N PHE A 479 3.90 -1.03 -28.26
CA PHE A 479 2.94 -2.08 -27.94
C PHE A 479 2.40 -2.75 -29.20
N ALA A 480 2.63 -4.05 -29.33
CA ALA A 480 2.07 -4.86 -30.41
C ALA A 480 0.76 -5.51 -29.97
N THR A 481 -0.36 -5.16 -30.63
CA THR A 481 -1.70 -5.67 -30.30
C THR A 481 -2.21 -6.65 -31.35
N PRO A 482 -2.05 -7.98 -31.16
CA PRO A 482 -2.72 -8.96 -31.99
C PRO A 482 -4.21 -9.11 -31.60
N PRO A 483 -5.03 -9.80 -32.43
CA PRO A 483 -6.41 -10.11 -32.08
C PRO A 483 -6.54 -10.92 -30.79
N ASP A 484 -7.74 -10.88 -30.22
CA ASP A 484 -8.16 -11.61 -29.02
C ASP A 484 -7.75 -13.09 -29.00
N GLY A 485 -7.23 -13.54 -27.85
CA GLY A 485 -6.64 -14.86 -27.65
C GLY A 485 -5.18 -14.99 -28.10
N ARG A 486 -4.49 -13.87 -28.35
CA ARG A 486 -3.04 -13.82 -28.58
C ARG A 486 -2.41 -12.74 -27.72
N ARG A 487 -1.35 -13.10 -26.99
CA ARG A 487 -0.61 -12.17 -26.12
C ARG A 487 -0.14 -10.93 -26.87
N PRO A 488 -0.52 -9.72 -26.42
CA PRO A 488 0.14 -8.51 -26.86
C PRO A 488 1.54 -8.43 -26.25
N ARG A 489 2.35 -7.52 -26.79
CA ARG A 489 3.72 -7.33 -26.32
C ARG A 489 4.07 -5.85 -26.20
N MET A 490 4.36 -5.44 -24.98
CA MET A 490 4.92 -4.15 -24.63
C MET A 490 6.44 -4.25 -24.58
N ARG A 491 7.13 -3.27 -25.15
CA ARG A 491 8.58 -3.10 -25.07
C ARG A 491 8.89 -1.70 -24.60
N MET A 492 9.43 -1.62 -23.39
CA MET A 492 9.89 -0.39 -22.77
C MET A 492 11.39 -0.27 -22.98
N TYR A 493 11.87 0.94 -23.30
CA TYR A 493 13.28 1.17 -23.56
C TYR A 493 13.91 2.12 -22.56
N VAL A 494 15.22 1.99 -22.44
CA VAL A 494 16.09 2.99 -21.81
C VAL A 494 16.20 4.22 -22.71
N TRP A 495 16.28 5.39 -22.09
CA TRP A 495 16.44 6.68 -22.73
C TRP A 495 17.83 7.26 -22.44
N ASP A 496 18.58 7.56 -23.50
CA ASP A 496 19.99 7.96 -23.45
C ASP A 496 20.22 9.47 -23.67
N ASN A 497 19.14 10.26 -23.62
CA ASN A 497 19.19 11.73 -23.77
C ASN A 497 19.75 12.47 -22.53
N THR A 498 19.89 11.78 -21.39
CA THR A 498 20.39 12.34 -20.12
C THR A 498 21.56 11.53 -19.59
N ASN A 499 22.29 12.08 -18.60
CA ASN A 499 23.34 11.38 -17.88
C ASN A 499 23.13 11.49 -16.35
N PRO A 500 22.88 10.39 -15.63
CA PRO A 500 22.72 9.01 -16.13
C PRO A 500 21.51 8.85 -17.06
N MET A 501 21.46 7.73 -17.79
CA MET A 501 20.34 7.38 -18.65
C MET A 501 19.06 7.19 -17.80
N ARG A 502 17.89 7.44 -18.39
CA ARG A 502 16.60 7.30 -17.70
C ARG A 502 15.87 6.07 -18.18
N ASP A 503 15.24 5.39 -17.24
CA ASP A 503 14.47 4.19 -17.53
C ASP A 503 13.01 4.53 -17.88
N GLY A 504 12.55 4.09 -19.06
CA GLY A 504 11.15 4.22 -19.46
C GLY A 504 10.20 3.39 -18.60
N ASP A 505 10.69 2.33 -17.97
CA ASP A 505 9.92 1.47 -17.06
C ASP A 505 9.50 2.15 -15.75
N LEU A 506 10.07 3.33 -15.46
CA LEU A 506 9.70 4.17 -14.32
C LEU A 506 8.78 5.33 -14.70
N ASP A 507 8.49 5.53 -15.99
CA ASP A 507 7.56 6.56 -16.50
C ASP A 507 6.20 5.90 -16.78
N ALA A 508 5.31 5.96 -15.79
CA ALA A 508 3.96 5.44 -15.89
C ALA A 508 3.14 6.12 -17.00
N GLY A 509 3.51 7.34 -17.42
CA GLY A 509 2.92 8.01 -18.57
C GLY A 509 3.20 7.26 -19.88
N ILE A 510 4.44 6.82 -20.09
CA ILE A 510 4.82 6.00 -21.26
C ILE A 510 4.17 4.62 -21.17
N ILE A 511 4.23 3.95 -20.02
CA ILE A 511 3.63 2.62 -19.85
C ILE A 511 2.11 2.67 -20.12
N THR A 512 1.41 3.70 -19.62
CA THR A 512 -0.02 3.90 -19.84
C THR A 512 -0.33 4.17 -21.31
N HIS A 513 0.50 4.98 -21.99
CA HIS A 513 0.37 5.24 -23.43
C HIS A 513 0.44 3.92 -24.22
N GLU A 514 1.46 3.10 -23.95
CA GLU A 514 1.65 1.84 -24.65
C GLU A 514 0.51 0.84 -24.40
N TYR A 515 0.09 0.67 -23.14
CA TYR A 515 -1.04 -0.21 -22.80
C TYR A 515 -2.33 0.22 -23.53
N SER A 516 -2.51 1.53 -23.70
CA SER A 516 -3.68 2.12 -24.35
C SER A 516 -3.76 1.84 -25.84
N HIS A 517 -2.63 1.57 -26.52
CA HIS A 517 -2.68 1.01 -27.88
C HIS A 517 -3.36 -0.36 -27.87
N GLY A 518 -3.07 -1.19 -26.87
CA GLY A 518 -3.77 -2.45 -26.62
C GLY A 518 -5.28 -2.26 -26.55
N VAL A 519 -5.73 -1.41 -25.63
CA VAL A 519 -7.15 -1.14 -25.36
C VAL A 519 -7.85 -0.60 -26.62
N SER A 520 -7.33 0.47 -27.20
CA SER A 520 -7.96 1.16 -28.34
C SER A 520 -8.06 0.27 -29.58
N ILE A 521 -7.04 -0.55 -29.85
CA ILE A 521 -7.01 -1.46 -31.00
C ILE A 521 -7.96 -2.66 -30.80
N ARG A 522 -8.10 -3.20 -29.58
CA ARG A 522 -9.04 -4.29 -29.29
C ARG A 522 -10.50 -3.82 -29.33
N LEU A 523 -10.78 -2.63 -28.82
CA LEU A 523 -12.15 -2.09 -28.79
C LEU A 523 -12.64 -1.64 -30.18
N THR A 524 -11.79 -0.98 -30.96
CA THR A 524 -12.20 -0.40 -32.25
C THR A 524 -12.40 -1.47 -33.32
N GLY A 525 -13.63 -1.60 -33.83
CA GLY A 525 -13.97 -2.63 -34.82
C GLY A 525 -14.12 -4.04 -34.22
N GLY A 526 -14.05 -4.16 -32.90
CA GLY A 526 -14.23 -5.38 -32.13
C GLY A 526 -12.95 -6.21 -31.95
N PRO A 527 -12.91 -7.06 -30.91
CA PRO A 527 -11.68 -7.70 -30.40
C PRO A 527 -11.00 -8.67 -31.39
N GLY A 528 -11.76 -9.15 -32.39
CA GLY A 528 -11.25 -10.00 -33.46
C GLY A 528 -10.59 -9.25 -34.63
N ASN A 529 -10.71 -7.93 -34.73
CA ASN A 529 -10.24 -7.14 -35.88
C ASN A 529 -9.33 -5.97 -35.46
N VAL A 530 -8.03 -6.22 -35.41
CA VAL A 530 -7.02 -5.23 -34.98
C VAL A 530 -6.49 -4.31 -36.10
N ASN A 531 -7.10 -4.35 -37.28
CA ASN A 531 -6.69 -3.54 -38.43
C ASN A 531 -7.45 -2.21 -38.53
N CYS A 532 -7.92 -1.66 -37.41
CA CYS A 532 -8.85 -0.52 -37.43
C CYS A 532 -8.26 0.84 -37.05
N LEU A 533 -7.00 0.88 -36.58
CA LEU A 533 -6.30 2.10 -36.15
C LEU A 533 -4.86 2.16 -36.71
N THR A 534 -4.67 1.92 -38.01
CA THR A 534 -3.33 1.63 -38.55
C THR A 534 -2.62 2.82 -39.21
N TRP A 535 -3.33 3.80 -39.77
CA TRP A 535 -2.71 4.95 -40.44
C TRP A 535 -3.65 6.17 -40.50
N GLY A 536 -3.18 7.29 -41.06
CA GLY A 536 -4.02 8.46 -41.28
C GLY A 536 -4.55 9.07 -39.99
N GLU A 537 -5.83 9.46 -39.98
CA GLU A 537 -6.51 9.98 -38.78
C GLU A 537 -6.77 8.88 -37.73
N SER A 538 -7.14 7.67 -38.14
CA SER A 538 -7.42 6.57 -37.20
C SER A 538 -6.18 6.17 -36.42
N GLY A 539 -5.04 5.97 -37.09
CA GLY A 539 -3.75 5.74 -36.43
C GLY A 539 -3.32 6.92 -35.57
N GLY A 540 -3.59 8.15 -36.01
CA GLY A 540 -3.38 9.35 -35.20
C GLY A 540 -4.20 9.35 -33.91
N MET A 541 -5.47 8.99 -33.96
CA MET A 541 -6.29 8.89 -32.74
C MET A 541 -5.80 7.78 -31.80
N GLY A 542 -5.24 6.69 -32.33
CA GLY A 542 -4.52 5.67 -31.55
C GLY A 542 -3.48 6.27 -30.60
N GLU A 543 -2.59 7.11 -31.13
CA GLU A 543 -1.60 7.88 -30.37
C GLU A 543 -2.26 8.86 -29.37
N GLY A 544 -3.33 9.53 -29.81
CA GLY A 544 -4.03 10.52 -28.99
C GLY A 544 -4.76 9.93 -27.79
N TRP A 545 -5.31 8.73 -27.91
CA TRP A 545 -5.93 8.03 -26.77
C TRP A 545 -4.89 7.59 -25.74
N GLY A 546 -3.72 7.13 -26.17
CA GLY A 546 -2.62 6.81 -25.25
C GLY A 546 -2.18 8.00 -24.42
N ASP A 547 -1.96 9.15 -25.06
CA ASP A 547 -1.62 10.39 -24.37
C ASP A 547 -2.77 10.89 -23.47
N PHE A 548 -4.01 10.75 -23.91
CA PHE A 548 -5.18 11.12 -23.11
C PHE A 548 -5.27 10.30 -21.82
N PHE A 549 -5.18 8.97 -21.91
CA PHE A 549 -5.27 8.11 -20.73
C PHE A 549 -4.06 8.29 -19.79
N ALA A 550 -2.86 8.48 -20.33
CA ALA A 550 -1.68 8.81 -19.52
C ALA A 550 -1.86 10.13 -18.77
N THR A 551 -2.39 11.16 -19.44
CA THR A 551 -2.68 12.46 -18.83
C THR A 551 -3.79 12.36 -17.79
N LEU A 552 -4.84 11.59 -18.07
CA LEU A 552 -5.96 11.40 -17.15
C LEU A 552 -5.53 10.66 -15.88
N ALA A 553 -4.74 9.59 -16.02
CA ALA A 553 -4.31 8.74 -14.91
C ALA A 553 -3.44 9.48 -13.90
N ARG A 554 -2.70 10.51 -14.32
CA ARG A 554 -1.84 11.34 -13.44
C ARG A 554 -2.50 12.59 -12.87
N LEU A 555 -3.79 12.81 -13.13
CA LEU A 555 -4.50 13.96 -12.55
C LEU A 555 -4.57 13.83 -11.02
N LYS A 556 -4.32 14.95 -10.34
CA LYS A 556 -4.37 15.11 -8.88
C LYS A 556 -5.47 16.11 -8.49
N PRO A 557 -6.02 16.05 -7.27
CA PRO A 557 -7.07 16.96 -6.80
C PRO A 557 -6.74 18.45 -6.91
N GLU A 558 -5.45 18.81 -6.85
CA GLU A 558 -4.96 20.18 -7.00
C GLU A 558 -4.88 20.68 -8.45
N ASN A 559 -4.99 19.79 -9.44
CA ASN A 559 -4.98 20.21 -10.83
C ASN A 559 -6.29 20.92 -11.19
N THR A 560 -6.18 21.88 -12.11
CA THR A 560 -7.31 22.68 -12.59
C THR A 560 -7.29 22.73 -14.11
N ARG A 561 -8.36 23.28 -14.71
CA ARG A 561 -8.47 23.54 -16.15
C ARG A 561 -7.23 24.22 -16.76
N ASP A 562 -6.53 25.04 -15.98
CA ASP A 562 -5.38 25.83 -16.42
C ASP A 562 -4.07 25.04 -16.33
N THR A 563 -4.08 23.89 -15.64
CA THR A 563 -2.94 22.98 -15.57
C THR A 563 -2.62 22.45 -16.97
N SER A 564 -1.33 22.35 -17.27
CA SER A 564 -0.83 21.84 -18.56
C SER A 564 0.09 20.65 -18.33
N PHE A 565 0.02 19.66 -19.22
CA PHE A 565 0.80 18.43 -19.10
C PHE A 565 1.67 18.18 -20.34
N THR A 566 2.92 17.80 -20.10
CA THR A 566 3.83 17.26 -21.10
C THR A 566 3.78 15.73 -21.08
N MET A 567 4.29 15.10 -22.13
CA MET A 567 4.49 13.65 -22.20
C MET A 567 5.98 13.33 -22.24
N GLY A 568 6.38 12.27 -21.52
CA GLY A 568 7.74 11.71 -21.54
C GLY A 568 8.83 12.67 -21.07
N GLU A 569 8.50 13.72 -20.31
CA GLU A 569 9.46 14.75 -19.89
C GLU A 569 10.55 14.19 -18.98
N TYR A 570 10.19 13.28 -18.09
CA TYR A 570 11.17 12.52 -17.33
C TYR A 570 12.04 11.71 -18.29
N SER A 571 11.53 10.72 -19.01
CA SER A 571 12.41 9.84 -19.79
C SER A 571 13.24 10.55 -20.86
N ALA A 572 12.66 11.49 -21.60
CA ALA A 572 13.37 12.20 -22.67
C ALA A 572 14.20 13.41 -22.18
N GLY A 573 13.95 13.93 -20.98
CA GLY A 573 14.50 15.19 -20.48
C GLY A 573 13.80 16.45 -21.00
N TYR A 574 12.76 16.29 -21.83
CA TYR A 574 11.90 17.35 -22.36
C TYR A 574 10.59 16.73 -22.87
N GLY A 575 9.52 17.53 -23.01
CA GLY A 575 8.25 17.04 -23.54
C GLY A 575 8.34 16.59 -25.01
N ILE A 576 7.87 15.38 -25.32
CA ILE A 576 8.03 14.76 -26.66
C ILE A 576 6.95 15.13 -27.68
N ARG A 577 5.97 15.96 -27.30
CA ARG A 577 4.86 16.40 -28.17
C ARG A 577 5.05 17.88 -28.56
N PRO A 578 4.46 18.33 -29.69
CA PRO A 578 4.69 19.70 -30.18
C PRO A 578 4.29 20.80 -29.21
N TYR A 579 3.28 20.55 -28.36
CA TYR A 579 2.78 21.46 -27.35
C TYR A 579 2.40 20.66 -26.09
N PRO A 580 2.48 21.27 -24.89
CA PRO A 580 1.80 20.71 -23.72
C PRO A 580 0.30 20.59 -23.95
N TYR A 581 -0.34 19.58 -23.37
CA TYR A 581 -1.79 19.48 -23.31
C TYR A 581 -2.31 20.56 -22.36
N SER A 582 -3.05 21.50 -22.91
CA SER A 582 -3.54 22.68 -22.20
C SER A 582 -4.89 23.08 -22.76
N THR A 583 -5.75 23.63 -21.91
CA THR A 583 -6.99 24.26 -22.38
C THR A 583 -6.74 25.69 -22.88
N GLU A 584 -5.57 26.27 -22.62
CA GLU A 584 -5.20 27.60 -23.10
C GLU A 584 -4.72 27.56 -24.55
N MET A 585 -5.40 28.29 -25.43
CA MET A 585 -5.09 28.33 -26.87
C MET A 585 -3.74 28.99 -27.17
N GLU A 586 -3.21 29.79 -26.25
CA GLU A 586 -1.87 30.38 -26.36
C GLU A 586 -0.77 29.35 -26.10
N ILE A 587 -1.00 28.40 -25.18
CA ILE A 587 -0.06 27.31 -24.87
C ILE A 587 -0.18 26.21 -25.93
N ASN A 588 -1.41 25.83 -26.28
CA ASN A 588 -1.68 24.80 -27.28
C ASN A 588 -2.69 25.30 -28.34
N PRO A 589 -2.20 25.80 -29.49
CA PRO A 589 -3.04 26.33 -30.56
C PRO A 589 -3.56 25.26 -31.53
N GLN A 590 -3.43 23.97 -31.22
CA GLN A 590 -3.79 22.90 -32.14
C GLN A 590 -5.31 22.84 -32.36
N THR A 591 -5.72 22.86 -33.63
CA THR A 591 -7.11 22.73 -34.10
C THR A 591 -7.20 21.70 -35.22
N PHE A 592 -8.41 21.27 -35.58
CA PHE A 592 -8.63 20.26 -36.63
C PHE A 592 -7.92 20.60 -37.95
N LYS A 593 -7.89 21.88 -38.37
CA LYS A 593 -7.21 22.31 -39.61
C LYS A 593 -5.69 22.20 -39.57
N ILE A 594 -5.07 22.20 -38.39
CA ILE A 594 -3.60 22.17 -38.28
C ILE A 594 -3.01 20.90 -38.92
N MET A 595 -3.80 19.82 -38.96
CA MET A 595 -3.42 18.53 -39.56
C MET A 595 -3.23 18.58 -41.08
N ASP A 596 -3.66 19.65 -41.76
CA ASP A 596 -3.38 19.84 -43.19
C ASP A 596 -1.91 20.25 -43.46
N ARG A 597 -1.14 20.60 -42.42
CA ARG A 597 0.28 20.95 -42.52
C ARG A 597 1.14 19.70 -42.63
N GLY A 598 2.24 19.79 -43.40
CA GLY A 598 3.18 18.67 -43.60
C GLY A 598 3.76 18.09 -42.31
N ALA A 599 3.98 18.92 -41.28
CA ALA A 599 4.47 18.49 -39.97
C ALA A 599 3.52 17.53 -39.23
N TYR A 600 2.25 17.43 -39.66
CA TYR A 600 1.21 16.58 -39.06
C TYR A 600 0.92 15.32 -39.88
N TRP A 601 1.80 14.96 -40.83
CA TRP A 601 1.63 13.73 -41.60
C TRP A 601 1.90 12.46 -40.78
N GLY A 602 2.75 12.54 -39.76
CA GLY A 602 2.97 11.45 -38.80
C GLY A 602 1.80 11.24 -37.83
N VAL A 603 1.62 10.01 -37.35
CA VAL A 603 0.52 9.65 -36.43
C VAL A 603 0.66 10.38 -35.08
N HIS A 604 1.85 10.45 -34.49
CA HIS A 604 2.08 11.14 -33.21
C HIS A 604 1.63 12.61 -33.23
N ALA A 605 1.93 13.32 -34.32
CA ALA A 605 1.54 14.72 -34.47
C ALA A 605 0.02 14.87 -34.59
N LYS A 606 -0.67 13.98 -35.33
CA LYS A 606 -2.14 13.96 -35.36
C LYS A 606 -2.73 13.58 -33.99
N GLY A 607 -2.11 12.63 -33.30
CA GLY A 607 -2.50 12.20 -31.97
C GLY A 607 -2.50 13.32 -30.96
N SER A 608 -1.48 14.19 -31.00
CA SER A 608 -1.47 15.37 -30.12
C SER A 608 -2.69 16.29 -30.34
N VAL A 609 -3.20 16.41 -31.57
CA VAL A 609 -4.43 17.16 -31.84
C VAL A 609 -5.65 16.49 -31.20
N TRP A 610 -5.76 15.16 -31.33
CA TRP A 610 -6.87 14.38 -30.75
C TRP A 610 -6.84 14.40 -29.21
N ALA A 611 -5.68 14.13 -28.61
CA ALA A 611 -5.48 14.18 -27.16
C ALA A 611 -5.86 15.56 -26.60
N THR A 612 -5.50 16.65 -27.30
CA THR A 612 -5.87 17.99 -26.87
C THR A 612 -7.39 18.23 -26.94
N MET A 613 -8.10 17.65 -27.93
CA MET A 613 -9.57 17.71 -27.98
C MET A 613 -10.22 16.93 -26.83
N LEU A 614 -9.68 15.77 -26.48
CA LEU A 614 -10.16 14.99 -25.33
C LEU A 614 -9.83 15.68 -24.00
N TYR A 615 -8.69 16.36 -23.91
CA TYR A 615 -8.30 17.18 -22.74
C TYR A 615 -9.32 18.30 -22.47
N GLU A 616 -9.79 18.99 -23.53
CA GLU A 616 -10.87 19.98 -23.40
C GLU A 616 -12.19 19.35 -22.91
N MET A 617 -12.52 18.16 -23.42
CA MET A 617 -13.74 17.45 -23.05
C MET A 617 -13.70 17.02 -21.59
N MET A 618 -12.59 16.41 -21.17
CA MET A 618 -12.34 15.98 -19.79
C MET A 618 -12.51 17.15 -18.82
N TRP A 619 -11.84 18.28 -19.05
CA TRP A 619 -12.01 19.44 -18.18
C TRP A 619 -13.43 20.01 -18.22
N SER A 620 -14.12 19.98 -19.37
CA SER A 620 -15.51 20.43 -19.44
C SER A 620 -16.47 19.56 -18.63
N LEU A 621 -16.18 18.25 -18.54
CA LEU A 621 -16.92 17.31 -17.70
C LEU A 621 -16.54 17.47 -16.22
N ILE A 622 -15.27 17.65 -15.90
CA ILE A 622 -14.79 17.90 -14.52
C ILE A 622 -15.40 19.20 -13.97
N ASP A 623 -15.45 20.28 -14.77
CA ASP A 623 -16.05 21.54 -14.33
C ASP A 623 -17.54 21.38 -13.97
N LYS A 624 -18.24 20.47 -14.65
CA LYS A 624 -19.66 20.21 -14.43
C LYS A 624 -19.94 19.25 -13.28
N HIS A 625 -19.13 18.19 -13.16
CA HIS A 625 -19.41 17.04 -12.30
C HIS A 625 -18.41 16.88 -11.14
N GLY A 626 -17.40 17.73 -11.07
CA GLY A 626 -16.31 17.61 -10.11
C GLY A 626 -15.28 16.53 -10.50
N PHE A 627 -14.30 16.35 -9.62
CA PHE A 627 -13.20 15.40 -9.76
C PHE A 627 -13.18 14.41 -8.60
N THR A 628 -12.81 13.16 -8.87
CA THR A 628 -12.46 12.17 -7.83
C THR A 628 -11.06 11.60 -8.08
N PRO A 629 -10.23 11.43 -7.04
CA PRO A 629 -8.95 10.71 -7.17
C PRO A 629 -9.14 9.19 -7.30
N ASP A 630 -10.32 8.66 -6.99
CA ASP A 630 -10.64 7.23 -7.05
C ASP A 630 -11.15 6.85 -8.45
N PHE A 631 -10.22 6.54 -9.35
CA PHE A 631 -10.54 6.14 -10.73
C PHE A 631 -11.15 4.73 -10.81
N GLU A 632 -10.78 3.82 -9.90
CA GLU A 632 -11.14 2.40 -9.99
C GLU A 632 -12.57 2.12 -9.54
N SER A 633 -13.10 2.94 -8.61
CA SER A 633 -14.52 2.86 -8.19
C SER A 633 -15.53 3.00 -9.33
N ARG A 634 -15.11 3.58 -10.47
CA ARG A 634 -15.98 3.94 -11.59
C ARG A 634 -17.20 4.76 -11.12
N ASP A 635 -16.99 5.68 -10.19
CA ASP A 635 -18.08 6.58 -9.80
C ASP A 635 -18.35 7.61 -10.90
N LEU A 636 -19.26 7.30 -11.81
CA LEU A 636 -19.62 8.10 -12.98
C LEU A 636 -20.31 9.43 -12.65
N ARG A 637 -20.52 9.74 -11.36
CA ARG A 637 -20.98 11.06 -10.92
C ARG A 637 -19.91 12.14 -11.06
N TYR A 638 -18.63 11.76 -11.21
CA TYR A 638 -17.51 12.68 -11.38
C TYR A 638 -17.09 12.79 -12.85
N GLY A 639 -16.55 13.94 -13.22
CA GLY A 639 -16.28 14.27 -14.62
C GLY A 639 -15.11 13.51 -15.23
N ASN A 640 -14.07 13.20 -14.45
CA ASN A 640 -12.89 12.46 -14.93
C ASN A 640 -13.20 10.99 -15.19
N THR A 641 -13.96 10.33 -14.31
CA THR A 641 -14.43 8.95 -14.47
C THR A 641 -15.48 8.86 -15.58
N LEU A 642 -16.38 9.83 -15.69
CA LEU A 642 -17.32 9.92 -16.80
C LEU A 642 -16.59 10.11 -18.15
N ALA A 643 -15.59 10.99 -18.22
CA ALA A 643 -14.79 11.18 -19.42
C ALA A 643 -14.12 9.87 -19.87
N LEU A 644 -13.55 9.11 -18.94
CA LEU A 644 -12.96 7.79 -19.20
C LEU A 644 -14.00 6.82 -19.79
N GLN A 645 -15.16 6.69 -19.12
CA GLN A 645 -16.24 5.82 -19.59
C GLN A 645 -16.72 6.17 -20.99
N LEU A 646 -16.95 7.46 -21.26
CA LEU A 646 -17.44 7.91 -22.57
C LEU A 646 -16.44 7.67 -23.69
N VAL A 647 -15.13 7.78 -23.41
CA VAL A 647 -14.09 7.46 -24.39
C VAL A 647 -14.04 5.96 -24.66
N ILE A 648 -14.09 5.11 -23.62
CA ILE A 648 -14.11 3.65 -23.78
C ILE A 648 -15.35 3.18 -24.56
N ASP A 649 -16.54 3.68 -24.22
CA ASP A 649 -17.77 3.36 -24.95
C ASP A 649 -17.74 3.91 -26.37
N GLY A 650 -17.17 5.11 -26.58
CA GLY A 650 -16.94 5.68 -27.91
C GLY A 650 -16.10 4.77 -28.80
N MET A 651 -15.03 4.18 -28.28
CA MET A 651 -14.20 3.20 -29.01
C MET A 651 -14.99 1.94 -29.42
N LYS A 652 -15.92 1.49 -28.58
CA LYS A 652 -16.78 0.32 -28.89
C LYS A 652 -17.84 0.64 -29.95
N LEU A 653 -18.30 1.89 -30.01
CA LEU A 653 -19.38 2.33 -30.91
C LEU A 653 -18.89 2.78 -32.29
N GLN A 654 -17.65 3.29 -32.39
CA GLN A 654 -17.11 3.85 -33.62
C GLN A 654 -16.85 2.77 -34.70
N PRO A 655 -16.91 3.13 -35.99
CA PRO A 655 -16.59 2.19 -37.07
C PRO A 655 -15.09 1.82 -37.07
N CYS A 656 -14.75 0.78 -37.83
CA CYS A 656 -13.34 0.50 -38.17
C CYS A 656 -12.79 1.63 -39.06
N MET A 657 -11.53 2.03 -38.84
CA MET A 657 -10.90 3.19 -39.49
C MET A 657 -11.69 4.49 -39.34
N PRO A 658 -12.02 4.91 -38.10
CA PRO A 658 -12.80 6.12 -37.88
C PRO A 658 -12.01 7.37 -38.27
N SER A 659 -12.70 8.37 -38.79
CA SER A 659 -12.22 9.76 -38.84
C SER A 659 -12.39 10.44 -37.46
N PHE A 660 -11.78 11.61 -37.27
CA PHE A 660 -12.00 12.41 -36.04
C PHE A 660 -13.48 12.72 -35.82
N THR A 661 -14.23 12.96 -36.89
CA THR A 661 -15.68 13.23 -36.79
C THR A 661 -16.47 11.99 -36.38
N ASP A 662 -16.09 10.80 -36.86
CA ASP A 662 -16.74 9.55 -36.45
C ASP A 662 -16.50 9.26 -34.97
N ALA A 663 -15.26 9.40 -34.50
CA ALA A 663 -14.91 9.18 -33.10
C ALA A 663 -15.59 10.18 -32.15
N ARG A 664 -15.66 11.47 -32.53
CA ARG A 664 -16.43 12.48 -31.79
C ARG A 664 -17.91 12.09 -31.69
N ASP A 665 -18.51 11.70 -32.81
CA ASP A 665 -19.93 11.36 -32.86
C ASP A 665 -20.22 10.07 -32.07
N ALA A 666 -19.28 9.13 -32.02
CA ALA A 666 -19.35 7.94 -31.17
C ALA A 666 -19.31 8.28 -29.67
N ILE A 667 -18.47 9.23 -29.24
CA ILE A 667 -18.44 9.72 -27.85
C ILE A 667 -19.75 10.44 -27.48
N LEU A 668 -20.29 11.26 -28.39
CA LEU A 668 -21.60 11.89 -28.20
C LEU A 668 -22.73 10.86 -28.12
N LEU A 669 -22.65 9.77 -28.90
CA LEU A 669 -23.60 8.66 -28.83
C LEU A 669 -23.46 7.91 -27.50
N ALA A 670 -22.23 7.65 -27.03
CA ALA A 670 -21.99 7.02 -25.73
C ALA A 670 -22.67 7.80 -24.61
N ASP A 671 -22.54 9.12 -24.59
CA ASP A 671 -23.22 9.97 -23.58
C ASP A 671 -24.74 9.88 -23.67
N ARG A 672 -25.33 9.84 -24.88
CA ARG A 672 -26.77 9.65 -25.04
C ARG A 672 -27.26 8.33 -24.47
N LEU A 673 -26.50 7.26 -24.68
CA LEU A 673 -26.87 5.92 -24.24
C LEU A 673 -26.67 5.75 -22.73
N LEU A 674 -25.61 6.35 -22.18
CA LEU A 674 -25.23 6.18 -20.78
C LEU A 674 -25.98 7.12 -19.84
N THR A 675 -26.14 8.39 -20.23
CA THR A 675 -26.66 9.46 -19.36
C THR A 675 -27.99 10.05 -19.86
N GLY A 676 -28.51 9.57 -20.98
CA GLY A 676 -29.64 10.22 -21.66
C GLY A 676 -29.25 11.48 -22.44
N GLY A 677 -27.95 11.78 -22.54
CA GLY A 677 -27.44 12.94 -23.28
C GLY A 677 -27.29 14.19 -22.41
N ASP A 678 -27.11 14.01 -21.10
CA ASP A 678 -27.01 15.12 -20.15
C ASP A 678 -25.78 15.99 -20.43
N ASN A 679 -24.75 15.48 -21.12
CA ASN A 679 -23.45 16.13 -21.29
C ASN A 679 -23.12 16.55 -22.72
N GLN A 680 -24.10 16.49 -23.61
CA GLN A 680 -23.92 16.81 -25.02
C GLN A 680 -23.31 18.21 -25.22
N CYS A 681 -23.64 19.17 -24.37
CA CYS A 681 -23.21 20.56 -24.55
C CYS A 681 -21.78 20.80 -24.10
N GLU A 682 -21.35 20.16 -23.02
CA GLU A 682 -19.96 20.18 -22.58
C GLU A 682 -19.07 19.53 -23.64
N ILE A 683 -19.49 18.36 -24.15
CA ILE A 683 -18.76 17.63 -25.19
C ILE A 683 -18.71 18.45 -26.50
N TRP A 684 -19.84 18.98 -26.98
CA TRP A 684 -19.85 19.81 -28.19
C TRP A 684 -18.99 21.06 -28.06
N LYS A 685 -19.02 21.76 -26.92
CA LYS A 685 -18.21 22.96 -26.70
C LYS A 685 -16.72 22.62 -26.76
N ALA A 686 -16.30 21.53 -26.12
CA ALA A 686 -14.91 21.08 -26.13
C ALA A 686 -14.39 20.80 -27.55
N PHE A 687 -15.11 19.99 -28.33
CA PHE A 687 -14.71 19.69 -29.71
C PHE A 687 -14.81 20.91 -30.64
N ALA A 688 -15.86 21.72 -30.50
CA ALA A 688 -16.04 22.94 -31.30
C ALA A 688 -14.93 23.97 -31.04
N LYS A 689 -14.44 24.10 -29.79
CA LYS A 689 -13.32 25.00 -29.45
C LYS A 689 -12.07 24.74 -30.29
N ARG A 690 -11.84 23.48 -30.67
CA ARG A 690 -10.71 23.05 -31.52
C ARG A 690 -11.08 22.78 -32.97
N GLY A 691 -12.18 23.35 -33.44
CA GLY A 691 -12.60 23.31 -34.85
C GLY A 691 -13.28 22.00 -35.29
N LEU A 692 -13.55 21.06 -34.37
CA LEU A 692 -14.26 19.81 -34.64
C LEU A 692 -15.75 19.87 -34.24
N GLY A 693 -16.37 21.04 -34.36
CA GLY A 693 -17.79 21.26 -34.10
C GLY A 693 -18.71 20.66 -35.17
N HIS A 694 -20.01 20.88 -35.01
CA HIS A 694 -21.05 20.35 -35.89
C HIS A 694 -20.85 20.86 -37.33
N GLY A 695 -20.68 19.94 -38.28
CA GLY A 695 -20.42 20.25 -39.69
C GLY A 695 -18.92 20.32 -40.07
N ALA A 696 -18.00 20.12 -39.13
CA ALA A 696 -16.60 19.83 -39.45
C ALA A 696 -16.51 18.57 -40.33
N LYS A 697 -15.59 18.56 -41.30
CA LYS A 697 -15.44 17.45 -42.27
C LYS A 697 -14.10 17.47 -42.98
N VAL A 698 -13.73 16.35 -43.59
CA VAL A 698 -12.62 16.24 -44.56
C VAL A 698 -13.18 16.34 -45.98
N VAL A 699 -12.59 17.19 -46.82
CA VAL A 699 -12.96 17.36 -48.23
C VAL A 699 -11.85 16.80 -49.11
N GLY A 700 -12.21 15.91 -50.04
CA GLY A 700 -11.25 15.26 -50.95
C GLY A 700 -10.36 14.25 -50.23
N ASP A 701 -10.91 13.52 -49.27
CA ASP A 701 -10.22 12.48 -48.53
C ASP A 701 -9.65 11.40 -49.46
N THR A 702 -8.52 10.81 -49.09
CA THR A 702 -7.85 9.75 -49.84
C THR A 702 -7.54 8.58 -48.90
N PRO A 703 -7.44 7.34 -49.42
CA PRO A 703 -7.19 6.15 -48.59
C PRO A 703 -5.92 6.22 -47.70
N TRP A 704 -4.98 7.11 -48.03
CA TRP A 704 -3.72 7.31 -47.33
C TRP A 704 -3.77 8.46 -46.29
N GLY A 705 -4.96 8.97 -45.97
CA GLY A 705 -5.17 10.03 -44.96
C GLY A 705 -4.97 11.45 -45.47
N GLY A 706 -5.23 11.67 -46.77
CA GLY A 706 -5.16 13.00 -47.41
C GLY A 706 -6.41 13.85 -47.18
N GLY A 707 -6.67 14.77 -48.11
CA GLY A 707 -7.81 15.69 -48.03
C GLY A 707 -7.51 16.99 -47.27
N ARG A 708 -8.50 17.89 -47.28
CA ARG A 708 -8.44 19.20 -46.62
C ARG A 708 -9.51 19.28 -45.54
N ARG A 709 -9.12 19.67 -44.35
CA ARG A 709 -10.01 19.77 -43.19
C ARG A 709 -10.74 21.10 -43.19
N VAL A 710 -12.06 21.01 -43.07
CA VAL A 710 -12.97 22.13 -42.90
C VAL A 710 -13.42 22.13 -41.44
N GLU A 711 -13.06 23.19 -40.73
CA GLU A 711 -13.43 23.37 -39.33
C GLU A 711 -14.87 23.84 -39.20
N SER A 712 -15.46 23.50 -38.05
CA SER A 712 -16.66 24.14 -37.56
C SER A 712 -16.49 24.44 -36.08
N TYR A 713 -16.95 25.63 -35.68
CA TYR A 713 -17.00 26.06 -34.28
C TYR A 713 -18.45 26.06 -33.77
N THR A 714 -19.37 25.49 -34.55
CA THR A 714 -20.79 25.41 -34.21
C THR A 714 -21.02 24.26 -33.23
N ILE A 715 -21.72 24.51 -32.14
CA ILE A 715 -22.17 23.46 -31.21
C ILE A 715 -23.42 22.74 -31.76
N GLY A 716 -23.68 21.52 -31.28
CA GLY A 716 -24.87 20.76 -31.70
C GLY A 716 -26.18 21.49 -31.39
N LYS A 717 -27.21 21.28 -32.22
CA LYS A 717 -28.55 21.90 -32.06
C LYS A 717 -29.21 21.64 -30.71
N SER A 718 -28.81 20.57 -30.02
CA SER A 718 -29.29 20.24 -28.67
C SER A 718 -28.84 21.24 -27.60
N CYS A 719 -27.96 22.19 -27.94
CA CYS A 719 -27.29 23.08 -26.99
C CYS A 719 -27.61 24.57 -27.17
N THR A 720 -28.60 24.89 -28.01
CA THR A 720 -28.96 26.26 -28.37
C THR A 720 -30.25 26.76 -27.72
N ASN A 721 -30.62 26.22 -26.55
CA ASN A 721 -31.74 26.72 -25.73
C ASN A 721 -31.25 27.47 -24.51
#